data_AF-A0A7J4TTY9-F1
#
_entry.id   AF-A0A7J4TTY9-F1
#
_cell.length_a   1.000
_cell.length_b   1.000
_cell.length_c   1.000
_cell.angle_alpha   90.00
_cell.angle_beta   90.00
_cell.angle_gamma   90.00
#
_symmetry.space_group_name_H-M   'P 1'
#
loop_
_entity.id
_entity.type
_entity.pdbx_description
1 polymer ?
#
loop_
_entity_poly.entity_id
_entity_poly.type
_entity_poly.pdbx_seq_one_letter_code
_entity_poly.pdbx_strand_id
1 'polypeptide(L)'
;EHGAITIDSTLYAARFEDNPSPNVVFINKSNGYVFYDDGLGVPSYRKTTDRGETWSAATALAPDMNPLSMAVWYDRWTPSNGSGNFIRIVGAETINDSIWYKSLNTADDSVYPAGDNVVVIFDSDTIPSESTGGPTITRTLNGSLFVAGCHGGTCSSWVSGTNGSSWTNTTLVGSGGINPDDLDGLQMFPLPSNNSLLVMHDESAHDLLSKMYNATSGAWDTTWAVPDGSFSGDTVYDEHFGGSLYKVTGDVFVAGVNNVSHPSGDVAVYRFNATTRTWANLTNVINNFNMTDARVIVNESNGDLFVTYLRGEPSAYTYPLYKKSTDGGATWSVESKRLYNESGDDFKQIKTNFMSNATFFAVWYNDDIDDIYGYVVNSTLSAGNYFVNETLIDDLIISSSFFDQNSPSPGMVFINETHGYAFYTDSGGDIRYKKTTNGGADWTTQVDLSGEQSWRAVSVWYDQWTPGNTTGTRIHIVASHAAGGINISYKQLDTSDDSLTPATTFWTLALDINNLDPDAAAQPSITMATDGMLYIIGCAAEGLGGGSCNATNSSNNGATWSASTFLGAGQRNVTGDDPTQIFPLAKGNILVVSQDLRTGNTNFSSRMYNRTSGSWDSAWTTFDPNFVGSLGIITWGGTLDKSTNDIYITGVNDTGNVRRGDIRAYKFTNDSRAWSNLTTVAASSAGNNFSQAIPVVDQTQGNLWVIYANSSNLIGTAPRFDITFKNSTDG
;
A
#
# COMPACT_ATOMS: atom_id res chain seq x y z
N GLU A 1 -4.37 -0.85 -1.17
CA GLU A 1 -4.12 -1.04 0.27
C GLU A 1 -5.45 -1.15 1.00
N HIS A 2 -5.51 -1.98 2.05
CA HIS A 2 -6.62 -1.97 3.00
C HIS A 2 -6.39 -0.76 3.94
N GLY A 3 -7.45 -0.03 4.29
CA GLY A 3 -7.36 0.99 5.33
C GLY A 3 -6.99 0.35 6.68
N ALA A 4 -6.70 1.16 7.70
CA ALA A 4 -6.57 0.60 9.04
C ALA A 4 -7.84 -0.17 9.43
N ILE A 5 -7.63 -1.21 10.22
CA ILE A 5 -8.68 -2.15 10.61
C ILE A 5 -8.93 -1.97 12.09
N THR A 6 -10.19 -1.82 12.48
CA THR A 6 -10.59 -1.90 13.89
C THR A 6 -10.40 -3.33 14.38
N ILE A 7 -9.50 -3.52 15.34
CA ILE A 7 -9.21 -4.81 15.96
C ILE A 7 -10.25 -5.09 17.05
N ASP A 8 -10.53 -4.09 17.89
CA ASP A 8 -11.56 -4.07 18.93
C ASP A 8 -12.11 -2.64 19.04
N SER A 9 -13.38 -2.52 19.44
CA SER A 9 -14.09 -1.25 19.67
C SER A 9 -14.71 -1.15 21.06
N THR A 10 -14.12 -1.91 21.99
CA THR A 10 -14.55 -2.02 23.38
C THR A 10 -13.31 -2.12 24.25
N LEU A 11 -12.39 -1.17 24.14
CA LEU A 11 -11.28 -1.07 25.07
C LEU A 11 -11.76 -0.53 26.41
N TYR A 12 -11.01 -0.83 27.47
CA TYR A 12 -11.15 -0.12 28.74
C TYR A 12 -10.16 1.05 28.73
N ALA A 13 -10.70 2.27 28.74
CA ALA A 13 -9.94 3.52 28.62
C ALA A 13 -8.68 3.56 29.51
N ALA A 14 -7.55 3.90 28.87
CA ALA A 14 -6.43 4.67 29.41
C ALA A 14 -5.55 4.07 30.52
N ARG A 15 -5.24 2.76 30.50
CA ARG A 15 -4.17 2.22 31.41
C ARG A 15 -3.14 1.34 30.73
N PHE A 16 -3.58 0.52 29.77
CA PHE A 16 -2.71 -0.43 29.04
C PHE A 16 -1.64 0.25 28.17
N GLU A 17 -1.89 1.52 27.88
CA GLU A 17 -1.10 2.34 27.00
C GLU A 17 0.36 2.38 27.50
N ASP A 18 0.60 2.58 28.79
CA ASP A 18 1.90 3.07 29.25
C ASP A 18 2.93 1.95 29.50
N ASN A 19 3.39 1.30 28.41
CA ASN A 19 4.44 0.29 28.46
C ASN A 19 5.26 0.22 27.17
N PRO A 20 6.60 0.40 27.24
CA PRO A 20 7.47 0.27 26.07
C PRO A 20 7.62 -1.18 25.58
N SER A 21 7.21 -2.17 26.38
CA SER A 21 7.29 -3.58 26.03
C SER A 21 6.27 -4.00 24.97
N PRO A 22 6.57 -5.06 24.18
CA PRO A 22 5.69 -5.50 23.10
C PRO A 22 4.37 -6.07 23.62
N ASN A 23 3.31 -5.89 22.82
CA ASN A 23 1.99 -6.52 23.01
C ASN A 23 1.40 -7.11 21.71
N VAL A 24 2.13 -7.05 20.59
CA VAL A 24 1.72 -7.62 19.30
C VAL A 24 2.67 -8.76 18.94
N VAL A 25 2.12 -9.91 18.57
CA VAL A 25 2.91 -11.09 18.18
C VAL A 25 2.41 -11.66 16.87
N PHE A 26 3.25 -11.63 15.83
CA PHE A 26 3.06 -12.46 14.64
C PHE A 26 3.95 -13.69 14.72
N ILE A 27 3.33 -14.88 14.71
CA ILE A 27 4.04 -16.16 14.78
C ILE A 27 4.44 -16.68 13.39
N ASN A 28 3.78 -16.17 12.35
CA ASN A 28 4.10 -16.37 10.94
C ASN A 28 3.46 -15.25 10.09
N LYS A 29 3.47 -15.37 8.76
CA LYS A 29 2.91 -14.34 7.86
C LYS A 29 1.43 -14.04 8.12
N SER A 30 0.63 -15.04 8.47
CA SER A 30 -0.83 -14.94 8.56
C SER A 30 -1.37 -14.95 9.97
N ASN A 31 -0.72 -15.64 10.90
CA ASN A 31 -1.21 -15.79 12.26
C ASN A 31 -0.57 -14.76 13.20
N GLY A 32 -1.41 -13.98 13.87
CA GLY A 32 -1.00 -12.94 14.79
C GLY A 32 -1.93 -12.80 15.99
N TYR A 33 -1.43 -12.15 17.04
CA TYR A 33 -2.10 -11.93 18.31
C TYR A 33 -1.86 -10.49 18.75
N VAL A 34 -2.89 -9.86 19.32
CA VAL A 34 -2.80 -8.56 19.98
C VAL A 34 -3.35 -8.72 21.39
N PHE A 35 -2.57 -8.29 22.38
CA PHE A 35 -2.86 -8.38 23.80
C PHE A 35 -3.19 -6.98 24.34
N TYR A 36 -4.28 -6.87 25.10
CA TYR A 36 -4.84 -5.61 25.59
C TYR A 36 -5.84 -5.90 26.72
N ASP A 37 -6.35 -4.86 27.37
CA ASP A 37 -7.47 -4.97 28.31
C ASP A 37 -8.78 -4.61 27.62
N ASP A 38 -9.74 -5.54 27.65
CA ASP A 38 -11.06 -5.31 27.06
C ASP A 38 -11.88 -4.34 27.92
N GLY A 39 -13.06 -3.94 27.44
CA GLY A 39 -13.92 -2.90 28.02
C GLY A 39 -14.48 -3.21 29.39
N LEU A 40 -14.20 -4.41 29.93
CA LEU A 40 -14.50 -4.78 31.30
C LEU A 40 -13.27 -4.69 32.22
N GLY A 41 -12.11 -4.25 31.70
CA GLY A 41 -10.83 -4.23 32.38
C GLY A 41 -10.20 -5.63 32.49
N VAL A 42 -10.56 -6.56 31.60
CA VAL A 42 -10.07 -7.94 31.64
C VAL A 42 -8.91 -8.11 30.64
N PRO A 43 -7.77 -8.71 31.05
CA PRO A 43 -6.67 -9.01 30.15
C PRO A 43 -7.14 -10.00 29.11
N SER A 44 -7.05 -9.60 27.86
CA SER A 44 -7.63 -10.30 26.72
C SER A 44 -6.66 -10.33 25.54
N TYR A 45 -6.93 -11.23 24.60
CA TYR A 45 -6.28 -11.18 23.30
C TYR A 45 -7.28 -11.39 22.17
N ARG A 46 -6.94 -10.85 21.00
CA ARG A 46 -7.55 -11.22 19.72
C ARG A 46 -6.52 -11.89 18.83
N LYS A 47 -7.00 -12.79 17.98
CA LYS A 47 -6.18 -13.56 17.05
C LYS A 47 -6.62 -13.30 15.62
N THR A 48 -5.64 -13.16 14.74
CA THR A 48 -5.83 -13.15 13.28
C THR A 48 -5.23 -14.41 12.67
N THR A 49 -5.81 -14.88 11.56
CA THR A 49 -5.26 -15.96 10.73
C THR A 49 -5.08 -15.56 9.26
N ASP A 50 -5.28 -14.29 8.94
CA ASP A 50 -5.30 -13.71 7.60
C ASP A 50 -4.43 -12.45 7.50
N ARG A 51 -3.32 -12.43 8.26
CA ARG A 51 -2.32 -11.35 8.26
C ARG A 51 -2.81 -10.04 8.87
N GLY A 52 -3.82 -10.10 9.73
CA GLY A 52 -4.42 -8.94 10.38
C GLY A 52 -5.57 -8.31 9.62
N GLU A 53 -6.08 -8.95 8.56
CA GLU A 53 -7.25 -8.49 7.80
C GLU A 53 -8.54 -8.63 8.61
N THR A 54 -8.67 -9.70 9.40
CA THR A 54 -9.75 -9.91 10.35
C THR A 54 -9.23 -10.43 11.69
N TRP A 55 -10.01 -10.18 12.75
CA TRP A 55 -9.68 -10.53 14.13
C TRP A 55 -10.81 -11.33 14.78
N SER A 56 -10.45 -12.35 15.54
CA SER A 56 -11.38 -13.14 16.33
C SER A 56 -12.10 -12.29 17.38
N ALA A 57 -13.14 -12.86 18.00
CA ALA A 57 -13.64 -12.32 19.26
C ALA A 57 -12.53 -12.28 20.33
N ALA A 58 -12.64 -11.34 21.26
CA ALA A 58 -11.76 -11.24 22.42
C ALA A 58 -11.81 -12.54 23.24
N THR A 59 -10.64 -13.02 23.66
CA THR A 59 -10.49 -14.17 24.54
C THR A 59 -9.83 -13.73 25.84
N ALA A 60 -10.56 -13.86 26.95
CA ALA A 60 -10.04 -13.52 28.28
C ALA A 60 -8.92 -14.46 28.69
N LEU A 61 -7.83 -13.88 29.21
CA LEU A 61 -6.69 -14.59 29.79
C LEU A 61 -6.86 -14.81 31.28
N ALA A 62 -7.42 -13.85 32.00
CA ALA A 62 -7.65 -13.90 33.44
C ALA A 62 -8.84 -13.00 33.84
N PRO A 63 -10.09 -13.51 33.78
CA PRO A 63 -11.33 -12.73 33.99
C PRO A 63 -11.44 -12.02 35.34
N ASP A 64 -10.80 -12.55 36.37
CA ASP A 64 -10.83 -11.99 37.72
C ASP A 64 -9.71 -10.96 37.98
N MET A 65 -8.89 -10.67 36.97
CA MET A 65 -7.77 -9.74 37.06
C MET A 65 -8.12 -8.38 36.44
N ASN A 66 -7.62 -7.31 37.04
CA ASN A 66 -7.69 -5.95 36.51
C ASN A 66 -6.26 -5.38 36.39
N PRO A 67 -5.52 -5.74 35.34
CA PRO A 67 -4.16 -5.26 35.14
C PRO A 67 -4.15 -3.78 34.72
N LEU A 68 -3.09 -3.07 35.09
CA LEU A 68 -2.76 -1.77 34.54
C LEU A 68 -2.05 -1.89 33.20
N SER A 69 -1.20 -2.90 33.06
CA SER A 69 -0.28 -3.01 31.93
C SER A 69 0.15 -4.45 31.73
N MET A 70 0.43 -4.83 30.48
CA MET A 70 1.04 -6.12 30.16
C MET A 70 2.21 -6.00 29.19
N ALA A 71 3.09 -6.99 29.27
CA ALA A 71 4.14 -7.23 28.30
C ALA A 71 4.13 -8.68 27.85
N VAL A 72 4.50 -8.89 26.58
CA VAL A 72 4.64 -10.23 26.03
C VAL A 72 6.02 -10.51 25.46
N TRP A 73 6.42 -11.77 25.54
CA TRP A 73 7.60 -12.30 24.86
C TRP A 73 7.27 -13.59 24.13
N TYR A 74 7.41 -13.60 22.81
CA TYR A 74 7.28 -14.83 22.05
C TYR A 74 8.59 -15.64 22.10
N ASP A 75 8.49 -16.92 22.42
CA ASP A 75 9.66 -17.80 22.57
C ASP A 75 10.63 -17.72 21.36
N ARG A 76 10.12 -17.61 20.12
CA ARG A 76 10.95 -17.54 18.89
C ARG A 76 11.54 -16.16 18.58
N TRP A 77 11.24 -15.16 19.39
CA TRP A 77 12.01 -13.90 19.42
C TRP A 77 13.38 -14.11 20.09
N THR A 78 13.51 -15.13 20.94
CA THR A 78 14.82 -15.52 21.48
C THR A 78 15.70 -16.07 20.36
N PRO A 79 16.95 -15.58 20.18
CA PRO A 79 17.91 -16.16 19.25
C PRO A 79 18.05 -17.67 19.44
N SER A 80 18.17 -18.42 18.34
CA SER A 80 18.30 -19.89 18.29
C SER A 80 17.12 -20.73 18.82
N ASN A 81 16.02 -20.14 19.29
CA ASN A 81 14.84 -20.87 19.76
C ASN A 81 13.77 -21.07 18.66
N GLY A 82 14.13 -21.77 17.58
CA GLY A 82 13.24 -21.95 16.41
C GLY A 82 11.99 -22.81 16.65
N SER A 83 11.96 -23.60 17.73
CA SER A 83 10.87 -24.55 18.04
C SER A 83 9.93 -24.08 19.16
N GLY A 84 10.18 -22.92 19.76
CA GLY A 84 9.34 -22.41 20.85
C GLY A 84 7.91 -22.11 20.41
N ASN A 85 6.93 -22.44 21.23
CA ASN A 85 5.51 -22.29 20.89
C ASN A 85 4.74 -21.46 21.92
N PHE A 86 5.41 -20.80 22.85
CA PHE A 86 4.72 -20.03 23.87
C PHE A 86 4.90 -18.54 23.66
N ILE A 87 3.81 -17.81 23.83
CA ILE A 87 3.82 -16.38 24.14
C ILE A 87 3.79 -16.27 25.67
N ARG A 88 4.83 -15.68 26.23
CA ARG A 88 4.97 -15.40 27.66
C ARG A 88 4.30 -14.07 27.94
N ILE A 89 3.49 -14.00 28.98
CA ILE A 89 2.64 -12.84 29.28
C ILE A 89 2.88 -12.49 30.75
N VAL A 90 3.18 -11.23 31.01
CA VAL A 90 3.21 -10.68 32.36
C VAL A 90 2.31 -9.47 32.43
N GLY A 91 1.68 -9.26 33.57
CA GLY A 91 0.95 -8.03 33.83
C GLY A 91 1.17 -7.56 35.26
N ALA A 92 0.88 -6.29 35.50
CA ALA A 92 0.85 -5.67 36.82
C ALA A 92 -0.61 -5.34 37.15
N GLU A 93 -1.08 -5.61 38.37
CA GLU A 93 -2.47 -5.40 38.80
C GLU A 93 -2.63 -4.38 39.93
N THR A 94 -3.83 -3.80 40.08
CA THR A 94 -4.11 -2.70 41.03
C THR A 94 -4.74 -3.11 42.35
N ILE A 95 -5.20 -4.35 42.51
CA ILE A 95 -6.03 -4.72 43.67
C ILE A 95 -5.15 -5.24 44.80
N ASN A 96 -4.17 -6.08 44.46
CA ASN A 96 -3.14 -6.56 45.39
C ASN A 96 -1.74 -6.28 44.85
N ASP A 97 -1.60 -5.31 43.95
CA ASP A 97 -0.31 -4.67 43.69
C ASP A 97 0.77 -5.69 43.27
N SER A 98 0.34 -6.62 42.42
CA SER A 98 1.08 -7.84 42.11
C SER A 98 1.52 -7.87 40.66
N ILE A 99 2.74 -8.37 40.42
CA ILE A 99 3.18 -8.77 39.08
C ILE A 99 2.83 -10.24 38.90
N TRP A 100 2.11 -10.57 37.82
CA TRP A 100 1.65 -11.91 37.54
C TRP A 100 2.19 -12.44 36.20
N TYR A 101 2.14 -13.76 36.03
CA TYR A 101 2.61 -14.46 34.84
C TYR A 101 1.60 -15.48 34.31
N LYS A 102 1.49 -15.51 32.96
CA LYS A 102 0.85 -16.55 32.17
C LYS A 102 1.67 -16.90 30.93
N SER A 103 1.32 -17.99 30.26
CA SER A 103 1.80 -18.29 28.92
C SER A 103 0.70 -18.90 28.06
N LEU A 104 0.67 -18.52 26.79
CA LEU A 104 -0.25 -19.00 25.76
C LEU A 104 0.52 -19.89 24.78
N ASN A 105 0.07 -21.12 24.58
CA ASN A 105 0.60 -22.04 23.58
C ASN A 105 0.02 -21.74 22.20
N THR A 106 0.84 -21.29 21.26
CA THR A 106 0.42 -20.88 19.91
C THR A 106 0.01 -22.06 19.01
N ALA A 107 0.17 -23.30 19.47
CA ALA A 107 -0.24 -24.49 18.71
C ALA A 107 -1.74 -24.78 18.83
N ASP A 108 -2.32 -24.53 20.01
CA ASP A 108 -3.70 -24.88 20.35
C ASP A 108 -4.43 -23.81 21.16
N ASP A 109 -3.79 -22.65 21.38
CA ASP A 109 -4.24 -21.54 22.21
C ASP A 109 -4.53 -21.93 23.69
N SER A 110 -3.92 -23.01 24.19
CA SER A 110 -4.01 -23.38 25.60
C SER A 110 -3.18 -22.44 26.49
N VAL A 111 -3.71 -22.11 27.67
CA VAL A 111 -3.07 -21.18 28.62
C VAL A 111 -2.53 -21.93 29.84
N TYR A 112 -1.35 -21.52 30.32
CA TYR A 112 -0.76 -21.95 31.60
C TYR A 112 -0.50 -20.75 32.52
N PRO A 113 -0.85 -20.83 33.82
CA PRO A 113 -1.72 -21.85 34.42
C PRO A 113 -3.11 -21.88 33.76
N ALA A 114 -3.77 -23.03 33.79
CA ALA A 114 -5.08 -23.19 33.17
C ALA A 114 -6.20 -22.50 33.97
N GLY A 115 -7.23 -22.03 33.26
CA GLY A 115 -8.35 -21.28 33.82
C GLY A 115 -7.92 -19.89 34.28
N ASP A 116 -8.57 -19.40 35.34
CA ASP A 116 -8.41 -18.02 35.82
C ASP A 116 -7.12 -17.81 36.64
N ASN A 117 -6.44 -18.89 37.01
CA ASN A 117 -5.23 -18.86 37.84
C ASN A 117 -4.05 -18.14 37.17
N VAL A 118 -3.30 -17.36 37.95
CA VAL A 118 -2.03 -16.74 37.57
C VAL A 118 -0.89 -17.22 38.47
N VAL A 119 0.37 -17.06 38.04
CA VAL A 119 1.52 -17.14 38.95
C VAL A 119 1.86 -15.75 39.43
N VAL A 120 1.70 -15.48 40.73
CA VAL A 120 2.13 -14.22 41.34
C VAL A 120 3.66 -14.25 41.53
N ILE A 121 4.36 -13.32 40.87
CA ILE A 121 5.83 -13.16 40.91
C ILE A 121 6.22 -12.33 42.14
N PHE A 122 5.39 -11.33 42.47
CA PHE A 122 5.56 -10.40 43.57
C PHE A 122 4.18 -9.97 44.09
N ASP A 123 4.08 -9.79 45.40
CA ASP A 123 2.86 -9.45 46.15
C ASP A 123 3.25 -8.46 47.26
N SER A 124 2.71 -7.24 47.25
CA SER A 124 2.86 -6.29 48.36
C SER A 124 1.70 -5.30 48.44
N ASP A 125 1.05 -5.18 49.60
CA ASP A 125 -0.08 -4.26 49.91
C ASP A 125 0.24 -2.73 49.84
N THR A 126 1.19 -2.28 49.02
CA THR A 126 1.73 -0.90 49.07
C THR A 126 1.87 -0.17 47.73
N ILE A 127 1.28 -0.64 46.62
CA ILE A 127 1.34 0.08 45.33
C ILE A 127 0.16 1.07 45.24
N PRO A 128 0.42 2.38 45.11
CA PRO A 128 -0.61 3.31 44.69
C PRO A 128 -1.07 2.96 43.28
N SER A 129 -2.37 2.96 43.06
CA SER A 129 -3.08 2.55 41.84
C SER A 129 -2.81 3.37 40.56
N GLU A 130 -1.73 4.14 40.51
CA GLU A 130 -1.56 5.24 39.54
C GLU A 130 -0.18 5.32 38.86
N SER A 131 0.70 4.30 38.92
CA SER A 131 2.08 4.49 38.42
C SER A 131 2.52 3.61 37.24
N THR A 132 3.13 4.27 36.24
CA THR A 132 3.20 3.94 34.80
C THR A 132 4.48 3.24 34.29
N GLY A 133 5.31 2.65 35.15
CA GLY A 133 6.49 1.86 34.75
C GLY A 133 6.20 0.38 34.46
N GLY A 134 5.30 0.10 33.49
CA GLY A 134 4.74 -1.23 33.20
C GLY A 134 5.76 -2.41 33.15
N PRO A 135 5.33 -3.65 33.42
CA PRO A 135 6.25 -4.78 33.53
C PRO A 135 6.89 -5.12 32.18
N THR A 136 8.03 -5.79 32.20
CA THR A 136 8.68 -6.32 31.01
C THR A 136 9.11 -7.77 31.19
N ILE A 137 9.13 -8.54 30.12
CA ILE A 137 9.54 -9.95 30.11
C ILE A 137 10.46 -10.26 28.94
N THR A 138 11.48 -11.08 29.19
CA THR A 138 12.29 -11.67 28.13
C THR A 138 12.68 -13.12 28.44
N ARG A 139 13.12 -13.85 27.41
CA ARG A 139 13.66 -15.20 27.55
C ARG A 139 15.09 -15.23 27.02
N THR A 140 16.02 -15.63 27.88
CA THR A 140 17.45 -15.78 27.53
C THR A 140 17.72 -17.07 26.75
N LEU A 141 18.91 -17.17 26.15
CA LEU A 141 19.27 -18.28 25.25
C LEU A 141 19.31 -19.65 25.95
N ASN A 142 19.60 -19.71 27.25
CA ASN A 142 19.51 -20.95 28.05
C ASN A 142 18.09 -21.29 28.50
N GLY A 143 17.11 -20.44 28.19
CA GLY A 143 15.70 -20.63 28.50
C GLY A 143 15.22 -20.07 29.83
N SER A 144 16.07 -19.36 30.58
CA SER A 144 15.60 -18.62 31.75
C SER A 144 14.72 -17.45 31.32
N LEU A 145 13.59 -17.28 32.00
CA LEU A 145 12.72 -16.11 31.86
C LEU A 145 13.17 -15.04 32.84
N PHE A 146 13.21 -13.79 32.38
CA PHE A 146 13.44 -12.62 33.21
C PHE A 146 12.23 -11.72 33.16
N VAL A 147 11.87 -11.17 34.31
CA VAL A 147 10.82 -10.16 34.46
C VAL A 147 11.40 -8.99 35.24
N ALA A 148 11.05 -7.77 34.86
CA ALA A 148 11.33 -6.57 35.63
C ALA A 148 10.08 -5.68 35.72
N GLY A 149 10.03 -4.86 36.76
CA GLY A 149 8.98 -3.88 36.99
C GLY A 149 9.42 -2.87 38.05
N CYS A 150 8.89 -1.65 37.98
CA CYS A 150 9.10 -0.61 38.97
C CYS A 150 7.92 -0.53 39.93
N HIS A 151 8.21 -0.26 41.21
CA HIS A 151 7.22 -0.17 42.29
C HIS A 151 7.74 0.70 43.43
N GLY A 152 6.91 1.63 43.92
CA GLY A 152 7.17 2.43 45.11
C GLY A 152 8.52 3.15 45.12
N GLY A 153 8.92 3.72 43.98
CA GLY A 153 10.22 4.38 43.79
C GLY A 153 11.42 3.43 43.75
N THR A 154 11.20 2.15 43.40
CA THR A 154 12.27 1.15 43.18
C THR A 154 11.95 0.17 42.06
N CYS A 155 12.92 -0.16 41.21
CA CYS A 155 12.76 -1.24 40.23
C CYS A 155 13.36 -2.56 40.70
N SER A 156 12.66 -3.65 40.43
CA SER A 156 13.06 -5.01 40.79
C SER A 156 13.04 -5.91 39.57
N SER A 157 13.80 -7.00 39.64
CA SER A 157 13.78 -8.00 38.59
C SER A 157 13.90 -9.42 39.15
N TRP A 158 13.25 -10.35 38.47
CA TRP A 158 13.12 -11.74 38.86
C TRP A 158 13.51 -12.65 37.71
N VAL A 159 14.06 -13.83 38.05
CA VAL A 159 14.42 -14.86 37.10
C VAL A 159 13.68 -16.16 37.42
N SER A 160 13.25 -16.86 36.38
CA SER A 160 12.72 -18.22 36.46
C SER A 160 13.56 -19.19 35.64
N GLY A 161 14.07 -20.22 36.31
CA GLY A 161 14.66 -21.41 35.66
C GLY A 161 13.64 -22.54 35.42
N THR A 162 12.38 -22.32 35.76
CA THR A 162 11.32 -23.35 35.82
C THR A 162 10.17 -23.06 34.84
N ASN A 163 10.46 -22.36 33.74
CA ASN A 163 9.46 -21.93 32.74
C ASN A 163 8.30 -21.12 33.34
N GLY A 164 8.58 -20.34 34.38
CA GLY A 164 7.64 -19.42 35.01
C GLY A 164 6.81 -20.01 36.15
N SER A 165 7.04 -21.26 36.58
CA SER A 165 6.34 -21.83 37.72
C SER A 165 6.85 -21.35 39.08
N SER A 166 8.08 -20.83 39.12
CA SER A 166 8.69 -20.21 40.30
C SER A 166 9.70 -19.15 39.90
N TRP A 167 9.86 -18.15 40.77
CA TRP A 167 10.66 -16.94 40.49
C TRP A 167 11.60 -16.63 41.65
N THR A 168 12.74 -16.02 41.35
CA THR A 168 13.72 -15.57 42.34
C THR A 168 14.17 -14.16 42.00
N ASN A 169 14.12 -13.26 42.98
CA ASN A 169 14.58 -11.88 42.82
C ASN A 169 16.10 -11.85 42.56
N THR A 170 16.54 -11.06 41.58
CA THR A 170 17.95 -10.96 41.15
C THR A 170 18.68 -9.73 41.69
N THR A 171 18.00 -8.90 42.51
CA THR A 171 18.53 -7.68 43.15
C THR A 171 19.07 -6.68 42.12
N LEU A 172 18.17 -6.09 41.33
CA LEU A 172 18.49 -5.07 40.31
C LEU A 172 19.13 -3.80 40.91
N VAL A 173 18.64 -3.37 42.07
CA VAL A 173 19.08 -2.16 42.77
C VAL A 173 19.95 -2.55 43.98
N GLY A 174 21.24 -2.28 43.87
CA GLY A 174 22.21 -2.31 44.96
C GLY A 174 23.15 -1.11 44.85
N SER A 175 23.08 -0.20 45.83
CA SER A 175 24.05 0.88 46.14
C SER A 175 24.67 1.67 44.97
N GLY A 176 23.85 2.15 44.02
CA GLY A 176 24.31 2.79 42.77
C GLY A 176 23.78 4.20 42.46
N GLY A 177 23.04 4.84 43.36
CA GLY A 177 22.75 6.29 43.29
C GLY A 177 21.68 6.78 42.30
N ILE A 178 21.16 5.95 41.41
CA ILE A 178 19.93 6.24 40.64
C ILE A 178 18.78 5.53 41.36
N ASN A 179 17.74 6.30 41.70
CA ASN A 179 16.57 5.82 42.42
C ASN A 179 15.40 5.81 41.42
N PRO A 180 15.28 4.74 40.62
CA PRO A 180 14.33 4.72 39.52
C PRO A 180 12.91 4.78 40.08
N ASP A 181 12.05 5.57 39.45
CA ASP A 181 10.72 5.85 39.94
C ASP A 181 9.68 4.89 39.38
N ASP A 182 8.48 4.93 39.94
CA ASP A 182 7.37 4.10 39.53
C ASP A 182 6.77 4.49 38.16
N LEU A 183 7.20 5.61 37.56
CA LEU A 183 6.85 6.04 36.19
C LEU A 183 7.85 5.55 35.12
N ASP A 184 8.98 4.97 35.51
CA ASP A 184 10.06 4.63 34.58
C ASP A 184 9.68 3.47 33.62
N GLY A 185 9.68 3.75 32.31
CA GLY A 185 9.39 2.74 31.29
C GLY A 185 10.50 1.71 31.12
N LEU A 186 10.17 0.40 31.11
CA LEU A 186 11.14 -0.71 31.07
C LEU A 186 10.98 -1.63 29.85
N GLN A 187 12.09 -1.99 29.20
CA GLN A 187 12.11 -3.10 28.23
C GLN A 187 13.35 -3.98 28.37
N MET A 188 13.16 -5.30 28.42
CA MET A 188 14.24 -6.28 28.49
C MET A 188 14.51 -7.01 27.19
N PHE A 189 15.79 -7.29 26.95
CA PHE A 189 16.29 -7.99 25.76
C PHE A 189 17.20 -9.15 26.18
N PRO A 190 17.19 -10.27 25.45
CA PRO A 190 18.18 -11.32 25.64
C PRO A 190 19.44 -10.99 24.85
N LEU A 191 20.58 -11.25 25.43
CA LEU A 191 21.89 -11.07 24.81
C LEU A 191 22.61 -12.40 24.62
N PRO A 192 23.65 -12.44 23.76
CA PRO A 192 24.59 -13.56 23.72
C PRO A 192 25.15 -13.93 25.10
N SER A 193 25.65 -15.17 25.23
CA SER A 193 26.16 -15.71 26.50
C SER A 193 25.11 -15.81 27.63
N ASN A 194 23.82 -15.85 27.29
CA ASN A 194 22.69 -15.92 28.22
C ASN A 194 22.51 -14.67 29.09
N ASN A 195 23.18 -13.57 28.75
CA ASN A 195 23.00 -12.29 29.45
C ASN A 195 21.63 -11.69 29.11
N SER A 196 21.23 -10.68 29.87
CA SER A 196 20.06 -9.86 29.58
C SER A 196 20.40 -8.37 29.68
N LEU A 197 19.82 -7.57 28.80
CA LEU A 197 19.90 -6.11 28.82
C LEU A 197 18.55 -5.57 29.28
N LEU A 198 18.56 -4.70 30.30
CA LEU A 198 17.44 -3.85 30.63
C LEU A 198 17.71 -2.47 30.02
N VAL A 199 16.75 -1.94 29.29
CA VAL A 199 16.68 -0.53 28.88
C VAL A 199 15.56 0.11 29.69
N MET A 200 15.83 1.31 30.18
CA MET A 200 14.93 2.05 31.05
C MET A 200 14.94 3.51 30.62
N HIS A 201 13.78 4.14 30.60
CA HIS A 201 13.69 5.60 30.56
C HIS A 201 13.42 6.07 31.99
N ASP A 202 14.32 6.90 32.51
CA ASP A 202 14.19 7.56 33.80
C ASP A 202 13.53 8.91 33.57
N GLU A 203 12.21 8.96 33.78
CA GLU A 203 11.39 10.14 33.48
C GLU A 203 11.81 11.31 34.36
N SER A 204 12.10 11.02 35.63
CA SER A 204 12.45 12.02 36.64
C SER A 204 13.80 12.71 36.36
N ALA A 205 14.74 11.98 35.76
CA ALA A 205 16.06 12.49 35.38
C ALA A 205 16.15 12.94 33.92
N HIS A 206 15.18 12.58 33.08
CA HIS A 206 15.18 12.75 31.62
C HIS A 206 16.34 12.01 30.93
N ASP A 207 16.60 10.76 31.36
CA ASP A 207 17.69 9.94 30.85
C ASP A 207 17.17 8.63 30.23
N LEU A 208 17.73 8.23 29.09
CA LEU A 208 17.64 6.87 28.60
C LEU A 208 18.82 6.08 29.15
N LEU A 209 18.52 5.04 29.93
CA LEU A 209 19.46 4.24 30.70
C LEU A 209 19.46 2.77 30.27
N SER A 210 20.55 2.06 30.57
CA SER A 210 20.59 0.61 30.44
C SER A 210 21.51 -0.07 31.45
N LYS A 211 21.20 -1.33 31.77
CA LYS A 211 21.97 -2.17 32.68
C LYS A 211 21.97 -3.61 32.21
N MET A 212 23.09 -4.32 32.32
CA MET A 212 23.19 -5.71 31.90
C MET A 212 23.20 -6.65 33.10
N TYR A 213 22.48 -7.77 32.99
CA TYR A 213 22.66 -8.93 33.85
C TYR A 213 23.65 -9.89 33.21
N ASN A 214 24.72 -10.21 33.94
CA ASN A 214 25.73 -11.17 33.53
C ASN A 214 25.39 -12.55 34.10
N ALA A 215 24.99 -13.47 33.24
CA ALA A 215 24.57 -14.81 33.64
C ALA A 215 25.71 -15.68 34.18
N THR A 216 26.97 -15.34 33.88
CA THR A 216 28.13 -16.06 34.41
C THR A 216 28.41 -15.70 35.86
N SER A 217 28.30 -14.41 36.22
CA SER A 217 28.47 -13.96 37.60
C SER A 217 27.18 -14.02 38.42
N GLY A 218 26.02 -14.12 37.78
CA GLY A 218 24.71 -14.13 38.43
C GLY A 218 24.35 -12.77 39.05
N ALA A 219 24.79 -11.67 38.43
CA ALA A 219 24.63 -10.32 38.97
C ALA A 219 24.47 -9.28 37.87
N TRP A 220 23.80 -8.18 38.22
CA TRP A 220 23.73 -6.96 37.41
C TRP A 220 25.06 -6.20 37.44
N ASP A 221 25.35 -5.48 36.35
CA ASP A 221 26.47 -4.53 36.29
C ASP A 221 26.34 -3.49 37.42
N THR A 222 27.47 -2.99 37.93
CA THR A 222 27.47 -2.07 39.08
C THR A 222 27.09 -0.64 38.72
N THR A 223 27.10 -0.28 37.44
CA THR A 223 26.82 1.07 36.93
C THR A 223 25.80 1.01 35.80
N TRP A 224 24.95 2.02 35.71
CA TRP A 224 24.10 2.26 34.56
C TRP A 224 24.92 2.85 33.40
N ALA A 225 24.63 2.44 32.18
CA ALA A 225 25.06 3.13 30.97
C ALA A 225 23.99 4.12 30.55
N VAL A 226 24.40 5.28 30.03
CA VAL A 226 23.51 6.38 29.62
C VAL A 226 23.57 6.54 28.10
N PRO A 227 22.77 5.80 27.32
CA PRO A 227 22.60 6.03 25.88
C PRO A 227 22.28 7.48 25.51
N ASP A 228 21.40 8.13 26.27
CA ASP A 228 21.02 9.52 26.09
C ASP A 228 20.75 10.17 27.45
N GLY A 229 21.39 11.31 27.72
CA GLY A 229 21.22 12.06 28.97
C GLY A 229 20.29 13.28 28.84
N SER A 230 19.50 13.30 27.78
CA SER A 230 18.55 14.36 27.44
C SER A 230 17.34 13.76 26.73
N PHE A 231 16.88 12.62 27.23
CA PHE A 231 15.68 11.93 26.79
C PHE A 231 14.51 12.37 27.67
N SER A 232 14.04 13.58 27.39
CA SER A 232 12.95 14.21 28.12
C SER A 232 11.60 13.80 27.54
N GLY A 233 10.59 13.84 28.36
CA GLY A 233 9.24 14.04 27.85
C GLY A 233 8.40 14.83 28.82
N ASP A 234 7.18 14.36 29.06
CA ASP A 234 6.07 15.27 29.20
C ASP A 234 5.09 14.84 30.29
N THR A 235 4.62 15.80 31.07
CA THR A 235 3.71 15.56 32.20
C THR A 235 2.25 15.33 31.80
N VAL A 236 1.93 15.47 30.51
CA VAL A 236 0.59 15.31 29.92
C VAL A 236 0.53 14.12 28.97
N TYR A 237 1.64 13.86 28.26
CA TYR A 237 1.75 12.76 27.31
C TYR A 237 2.77 11.75 27.80
N ASP A 238 2.28 10.60 28.22
CA ASP A 238 3.13 9.50 28.66
C ASP A 238 4.04 9.03 27.53
N GLU A 239 5.33 9.02 27.83
CA GLU A 239 6.39 8.90 26.84
C GLU A 239 6.95 7.48 26.78
N HIS A 240 7.12 6.96 25.56
CA HIS A 240 7.65 5.62 25.42
C HIS A 240 8.66 5.53 24.27
N PHE A 241 9.76 4.86 24.58
CA PHE A 241 10.63 4.24 23.60
C PHE A 241 10.13 2.82 23.31
N GLY A 242 10.55 2.23 22.20
CA GLY A 242 10.46 0.79 22.06
C GLY A 242 11.59 0.26 21.21
N GLY A 243 12.06 -0.92 21.57
CA GLY A 243 13.18 -1.56 20.95
C GLY A 243 12.88 -2.91 20.34
N SER A 244 13.84 -3.36 19.53
CA SER A 244 13.84 -4.62 18.80
C SER A 244 15.24 -5.24 18.82
N LEU A 245 15.29 -6.56 18.75
CA LEU A 245 16.52 -7.35 18.71
C LEU A 245 16.79 -7.79 17.27
N TYR A 246 18.04 -7.72 16.80
CA TYR A 246 18.45 -8.36 15.55
C TYR A 246 19.11 -9.72 15.82
N LYS A 247 18.41 -10.85 15.63
CA LYS A 247 18.93 -12.17 16.11
C LYS A 247 20.21 -12.61 15.41
N VAL A 248 20.47 -12.09 14.21
CA VAL A 248 21.68 -12.43 13.44
C VAL A 248 22.94 -11.95 14.14
N THR A 249 22.90 -10.76 14.73
CA THR A 249 24.06 -10.14 15.39
C THR A 249 23.95 -10.13 16.92
N GLY A 250 22.72 -10.23 17.45
CA GLY A 250 22.40 -10.02 18.86
C GLY A 250 22.24 -8.55 19.24
N ASP A 251 22.40 -7.62 18.30
CA ASP A 251 22.30 -6.18 18.57
C ASP A 251 20.88 -5.76 18.93
N VAL A 252 20.76 -4.77 19.80
CA VAL A 252 19.49 -4.18 20.20
C VAL A 252 19.37 -2.78 19.61
N PHE A 253 18.23 -2.49 19.01
CA PHE A 253 17.87 -1.16 18.52
C PHE A 253 16.76 -0.61 19.40
N VAL A 254 16.86 0.66 19.75
CA VAL A 254 15.84 1.39 20.52
C VAL A 254 15.49 2.65 19.75
N ALA A 255 14.21 2.94 19.56
CA ALA A 255 13.74 4.21 19.04
C ALA A 255 12.76 4.83 20.03
N GLY A 256 12.74 6.16 20.08
CA GLY A 256 11.86 6.91 20.96
C GLY A 256 11.87 8.40 20.63
N VAL A 257 10.95 9.14 21.22
CA VAL A 257 10.91 10.60 21.10
C VAL A 257 11.69 11.19 22.27
N ASN A 258 12.76 11.94 22.01
CA ASN A 258 13.66 12.45 23.07
C ASN A 258 13.22 13.79 23.69
N ASN A 259 12.13 14.38 23.19
CA ASN A 259 11.46 15.54 23.78
C ASN A 259 9.99 15.54 23.31
N VAL A 260 9.14 14.87 24.09
CA VAL A 260 7.73 14.65 23.76
C VAL A 260 6.93 15.95 23.74
N SER A 261 5.98 16.04 22.81
CA SER A 261 5.06 17.18 22.64
C SER A 261 5.73 18.56 22.46
N HIS A 262 7.01 18.58 22.09
CA HIS A 262 7.78 19.80 21.96
C HIS A 262 8.34 20.00 20.55
N PRO A 263 8.42 21.24 20.01
CA PRO A 263 8.90 21.47 18.65
C PRO A 263 10.38 21.16 18.43
N SER A 264 11.13 20.86 19.49
CA SER A 264 12.51 20.38 19.40
C SER A 264 12.63 18.86 19.58
N GLY A 265 11.51 18.13 19.62
CA GLY A 265 11.49 16.68 19.69
C GLY A 265 12.05 16.04 18.43
N ASP A 266 12.87 15.02 18.63
CA ASP A 266 13.40 14.17 17.57
C ASP A 266 12.88 12.75 17.76
N VAL A 267 12.72 12.02 16.66
CA VAL A 267 12.63 10.55 16.74
C VAL A 267 14.05 10.02 16.67
N ALA A 268 14.63 9.77 17.85
CA ALA A 268 15.99 9.31 18.02
C ALA A 268 16.06 7.78 17.94
N VAL A 269 17.19 7.26 17.47
CA VAL A 269 17.43 5.82 17.37
C VAL A 269 18.84 5.49 17.88
N TYR A 270 18.91 4.50 18.76
CA TYR A 270 20.12 4.04 19.42
C TYR A 270 20.36 2.57 19.09
N ARG A 271 21.63 2.19 18.93
CA ARG A 271 22.05 0.81 18.75
C ARG A 271 22.98 0.38 19.87
N PHE A 272 22.63 -0.69 20.56
CA PHE A 272 23.53 -1.43 21.42
C PHE A 272 24.21 -2.53 20.60
N ASN A 273 25.52 -2.44 20.45
CA ASN A 273 26.31 -3.50 19.84
C ASN A 273 26.56 -4.60 20.86
N ALA A 274 26.00 -5.79 20.64
CA ALA A 274 26.07 -6.88 21.61
C ALA A 274 27.46 -7.51 21.73
N THR A 275 28.32 -7.31 20.74
CA THR A 275 29.69 -7.81 20.75
C THR A 275 30.61 -6.89 21.55
N THR A 276 30.58 -5.58 21.28
CA THR A 276 31.43 -4.59 21.97
C THR A 276 30.81 -4.10 23.28
N ARG A 277 29.52 -4.34 23.49
CA ARG A 277 28.72 -3.91 24.64
C ARG A 277 28.70 -2.39 24.82
N THR A 278 28.49 -1.67 23.72
CA THR A 278 28.50 -0.21 23.66
C THR A 278 27.30 0.32 22.92
N TRP A 279 26.81 1.48 23.35
CA TRP A 279 25.78 2.24 22.65
C TRP A 279 26.38 3.15 21.58
N ALA A 280 25.61 3.39 20.51
CA ALA A 280 25.88 4.40 19.51
C ALA A 280 24.56 5.04 19.06
N ASN A 281 24.59 6.35 18.83
CA ASN A 281 23.46 7.09 18.25
C ASN A 281 23.49 6.90 16.73
N LEU A 282 22.32 6.65 16.16
CA LEU A 282 22.11 6.61 14.72
C LEU A 282 21.60 7.98 14.25
N THR A 283 21.37 8.12 12.95
CA THR A 283 20.75 9.35 12.43
C THR A 283 19.32 9.45 12.96
N ASN A 284 18.90 10.62 13.43
CA ASN A 284 17.50 10.86 13.82
C ASN A 284 16.56 10.64 12.61
N VAL A 285 15.43 10.00 12.86
CA VAL A 285 14.41 9.66 11.85
C VAL A 285 13.64 10.91 11.42
N ILE A 286 13.33 11.77 12.40
CA ILE A 286 12.70 13.08 12.29
C ILE A 286 13.44 14.01 13.25
N ASN A 287 13.59 15.29 12.88
CA ASN A 287 14.17 16.30 13.76
C ASN A 287 13.19 17.44 14.00
N ASN A 288 13.20 18.00 15.22
CA ASN A 288 12.49 19.21 15.63
C ASN A 288 10.99 19.21 15.25
N PHE A 289 10.20 18.32 15.86
CA PHE A 289 8.78 18.19 15.61
C PHE A 289 7.99 17.74 16.85
N ASN A 290 6.71 18.14 16.94
CA ASN A 290 5.77 17.70 17.99
C ASN A 290 5.34 16.24 17.76
N MET A 291 5.77 15.33 18.64
CA MET A 291 5.56 13.88 18.53
C MET A 291 5.31 13.27 19.91
N THR A 292 4.60 12.15 19.96
CA THR A 292 4.24 11.49 21.24
C THR A 292 4.92 10.14 21.43
N ASP A 293 5.08 9.34 20.38
CA ASP A 293 5.57 7.97 20.54
C ASP A 293 6.37 7.48 19.32
N ALA A 294 7.33 6.59 19.54
CA ALA A 294 8.08 5.91 18.49
C ALA A 294 8.54 4.49 18.89
N ARG A 295 8.64 3.61 17.88
CA ARG A 295 9.08 2.20 18.01
C ARG A 295 9.95 1.81 16.83
N VAL A 296 10.94 0.95 17.06
CA VAL A 296 11.72 0.32 15.98
C VAL A 296 11.42 -1.17 15.85
N ILE A 297 11.34 -1.66 14.62
CA ILE A 297 11.28 -3.07 14.27
C ILE A 297 12.44 -3.40 13.36
N VAL A 298 13.13 -4.52 13.63
CA VAL A 298 14.16 -5.06 12.73
C VAL A 298 13.56 -6.12 11.80
N ASN A 299 13.92 -6.02 10.52
CA ASN A 299 13.72 -7.09 9.57
C ASN A 299 14.80 -8.16 9.71
N GLU A 300 14.42 -9.31 10.23
CA GLU A 300 15.32 -10.42 10.53
C GLU A 300 15.98 -11.04 9.29
N SER A 301 15.41 -10.83 8.10
CA SER A 301 15.94 -11.40 6.86
C SER A 301 17.11 -10.60 6.27
N ASN A 302 17.15 -9.28 6.48
CA ASN A 302 18.10 -8.40 5.80
C ASN A 302 18.69 -7.28 6.70
N GLY A 303 18.21 -7.12 7.93
CA GLY A 303 18.68 -6.09 8.86
C GLY A 303 18.08 -4.70 8.64
N ASP A 304 17.11 -4.54 7.72
CA ASP A 304 16.41 -3.26 7.53
C ASP A 304 15.71 -2.84 8.83
N LEU A 305 15.72 -1.54 9.10
CA LEU A 305 15.02 -0.94 10.25
C LEU A 305 13.75 -0.25 9.78
N PHE A 306 12.66 -0.45 10.52
CA PHE A 306 11.42 0.31 10.36
C PHE A 306 11.16 1.05 11.66
N VAL A 307 11.01 2.36 11.60
CA VAL A 307 10.64 3.17 12.76
C VAL A 307 9.26 3.72 12.53
N THR A 308 8.31 3.29 13.36
CA THR A 308 6.94 3.79 13.40
C THR A 308 6.84 4.87 14.47
N TYR A 309 6.05 5.91 14.24
CA TYR A 309 5.90 7.01 15.17
C TYR A 309 4.59 7.76 14.98
N LEU A 310 4.20 8.52 16.01
CA LEU A 310 3.06 9.41 16.00
C LEU A 310 3.51 10.85 15.83
N ARG A 311 2.97 11.53 14.82
CA ARG A 311 3.34 12.90 14.49
C ARG A 311 2.11 13.79 14.25
N GLY A 312 2.09 14.97 14.85
CA GLY A 312 1.04 15.96 14.64
C GLY A 312 1.07 17.04 15.72
N GLU A 313 -0.10 17.55 16.09
CA GLU A 313 -0.28 18.40 17.27
C GLU A 313 -0.92 17.55 18.37
N PRO A 314 -0.17 17.07 19.37
CA PRO A 314 -0.62 16.05 20.33
C PRO A 314 -1.93 16.35 21.08
N SER A 315 -2.37 17.61 21.15
CA SER A 315 -3.62 17.99 21.81
C SER A 315 -4.81 18.14 20.86
N ALA A 316 -4.65 17.78 19.59
CA ALA A 316 -5.63 18.06 18.55
C ALA A 316 -5.65 17.00 17.44
N TYR A 317 -4.48 16.54 16.99
CA TYR A 317 -4.37 15.42 16.07
C TYR A 317 -2.96 14.83 16.04
N THR A 318 -2.85 13.51 15.98
CA THR A 318 -1.61 12.81 15.63
C THR A 318 -1.86 11.81 14.51
N TYR A 319 -0.82 11.43 13.79
CA TYR A 319 -0.92 10.47 12.70
C TYR A 319 0.10 9.34 12.88
N PRO A 320 -0.33 8.06 12.78
CA PRO A 320 0.59 6.93 12.72
C PRO A 320 1.30 6.91 11.37
N LEU A 321 2.63 6.93 11.41
CA LEU A 321 3.53 7.04 10.26
C LEU A 321 4.74 6.10 10.46
N TYR A 322 5.53 5.90 9.41
CA TYR A 322 6.82 5.22 9.52
C TYR A 322 7.87 5.70 8.51
N LYS A 323 9.13 5.41 8.83
CA LYS A 323 10.27 5.48 7.92
C LYS A 323 11.07 4.18 7.95
N LYS A 324 11.80 3.93 6.87
CA LYS A 324 12.63 2.74 6.69
C LYS A 324 14.10 3.14 6.50
N SER A 325 15.02 2.35 7.06
CA SER A 325 16.44 2.38 6.74
C SER A 325 16.90 1.02 6.20
N THR A 326 17.75 1.04 5.18
CA THR A 326 18.39 -0.15 4.59
C THR A 326 19.90 -0.18 4.82
N ASP A 327 20.43 0.77 5.60
CA ASP A 327 21.86 0.95 5.86
C ASP A 327 22.19 0.97 7.36
N GLY A 328 21.34 0.35 8.17
CA GLY A 328 21.53 0.24 9.62
C GLY A 328 21.29 1.53 10.39
N GLY A 329 20.44 2.42 9.86
CA GLY A 329 20.04 3.69 10.47
C GLY A 329 20.95 4.88 10.15
N ALA A 330 21.81 4.77 9.13
CA ALA A 330 22.63 5.90 8.68
C ALA A 330 21.79 6.88 7.85
N THR A 331 20.88 6.38 7.03
CA THR A 331 19.89 7.18 6.28
C THR A 331 18.48 6.61 6.44
N TRP A 332 17.49 7.48 6.25
CA TRP A 332 16.07 7.14 6.32
C TRP A 332 15.37 7.49 5.03
N SER A 333 14.40 6.68 4.65
CA SER A 333 13.50 6.93 3.53
C SER A 333 12.72 8.23 3.72
N VAL A 334 12.00 8.62 2.65
CA VAL A 334 10.85 9.51 2.82
C VAL A 334 9.85 8.90 3.78
N GLU A 335 9.09 9.76 4.46
CA GLU A 335 8.04 9.34 5.37
C GLU A 335 6.88 8.67 4.62
N SER A 336 6.26 7.68 5.25
CA SER A 336 5.08 7.03 4.71
C SER A 336 3.88 7.99 4.60
N LYS A 337 2.82 7.55 3.89
CA LYS A 337 1.50 8.14 4.16
C LYS A 337 1.04 7.78 5.56
N ARG A 338 0.03 8.51 6.02
CA ARG A 338 -0.66 8.19 7.27
C ARG A 338 -1.21 6.77 7.17
N LEU A 339 -0.95 5.94 8.18
CA LEU A 339 -1.49 4.59 8.26
C LEU A 339 -3.01 4.61 8.53
N TYR A 340 -3.51 5.75 8.98
CA TYR A 340 -4.91 6.04 9.24
C TYR A 340 -5.35 7.36 8.61
N ASN A 341 -6.54 7.39 8.02
CA ASN A 341 -7.02 8.51 7.21
C ASN A 341 -8.11 9.35 7.89
N GLU A 342 -8.45 9.09 9.15
CA GLU A 342 -9.36 9.99 9.86
C GLU A 342 -8.66 11.31 10.22
N SER A 343 -9.48 12.35 10.34
CA SER A 343 -9.02 13.71 10.60
C SER A 343 -9.45 14.15 11.99
N GLY A 344 -8.48 14.64 12.79
CA GLY A 344 -8.78 15.36 14.02
C GLY A 344 -8.80 14.51 15.28
N ASP A 345 -7.95 13.48 15.35
CA ASP A 345 -7.87 12.54 16.48
C ASP A 345 -6.42 12.48 16.98
N ASP A 346 -6.21 12.48 18.30
CA ASP A 346 -4.93 12.63 18.97
C ASP A 346 -4.43 11.33 19.61
N PHE A 347 -4.26 10.28 18.79
CA PHE A 347 -3.65 9.03 19.21
C PHE A 347 -2.39 9.26 20.06
N LYS A 348 -2.36 8.62 21.21
CA LYS A 348 -1.27 8.82 22.17
C LYS A 348 -0.14 7.85 21.96
N GLN A 349 -0.45 6.65 21.46
CA GLN A 349 0.52 5.57 21.39
C GLN A 349 0.45 4.66 20.18
N ILE A 350 1.61 4.14 19.81
CA ILE A 350 1.80 3.18 18.74
C ILE A 350 2.67 2.02 19.22
N LYS A 351 2.21 0.80 19.00
CA LYS A 351 2.95 -0.42 19.30
C LYS A 351 3.13 -1.23 18.04
N THR A 352 4.12 -2.11 18.06
CA THR A 352 4.47 -2.94 16.91
C THR A 352 4.76 -4.36 17.35
N ASN A 353 4.73 -5.30 16.41
CA ASN A 353 5.37 -6.59 16.69
C ASN A 353 6.88 -6.37 16.92
N PHE A 354 7.47 -7.11 17.86
CA PHE A 354 8.84 -6.89 18.30
C PHE A 354 9.88 -7.04 17.18
N MET A 355 9.67 -8.00 16.27
CA MET A 355 10.54 -8.28 15.12
C MET A 355 9.82 -9.13 14.08
N SER A 356 10.31 -9.16 12.84
CA SER A 356 9.72 -9.99 11.79
C SER A 356 10.67 -10.34 10.64
N ASN A 357 10.43 -11.49 9.99
CA ASN A 357 10.91 -11.79 8.64
C ASN A 357 9.74 -11.90 7.63
N ALA A 358 8.54 -11.51 8.05
CA ALA A 358 7.29 -11.90 7.43
C ALA A 358 6.32 -10.70 7.33
N THR A 359 5.70 -10.35 8.45
CA THR A 359 4.69 -9.29 8.57
C THR A 359 5.15 -8.28 9.61
N PHE A 360 5.16 -6.99 9.25
CA PHE A 360 5.33 -5.89 10.18
C PHE A 360 3.94 -5.33 10.41
N PHE A 361 3.58 -5.14 11.66
CA PHE A 361 2.24 -4.76 12.05
C PHE A 361 2.34 -3.71 13.14
N ALA A 362 1.67 -2.57 12.90
CA ALA A 362 1.53 -1.51 13.88
C ALA A 362 0.11 -1.52 14.42
N VAL A 363 -0.04 -1.25 15.70
CA VAL A 363 -1.31 -0.99 16.38
C VAL A 363 -1.25 0.36 17.06
N TRP A 364 -2.36 1.07 17.12
CA TRP A 364 -2.48 2.30 17.89
C TRP A 364 -3.84 2.35 18.56
N TYR A 365 -3.88 3.09 19.66
CA TYR A 365 -5.02 3.21 20.55
C TYR A 365 -5.70 4.54 20.29
N ASN A 366 -7.03 4.51 20.28
CA ASN A 366 -7.87 5.68 20.23
C ASN A 366 -8.67 5.73 21.52
N ASP A 367 -8.27 6.61 22.43
CA ASP A 367 -8.84 6.78 23.76
C ASP A 367 -10.13 7.60 23.76
N ASP A 368 -10.41 8.35 22.70
CA ASP A 368 -11.66 9.12 22.56
C ASP A 368 -12.88 8.22 22.33
N ILE A 369 -12.69 7.07 21.67
CA ILE A 369 -13.77 6.12 21.32
C ILE A 369 -13.52 4.70 21.83
N ASP A 370 -12.46 4.47 22.60
CA ASP A 370 -12.08 3.17 23.17
C ASP A 370 -11.83 2.09 22.08
N ASP A 371 -11.12 2.45 21.01
CA ASP A 371 -10.83 1.55 19.88
C ASP A 371 -9.33 1.21 19.79
N ILE A 372 -9.02 -0.02 19.36
CA ILE A 372 -7.68 -0.39 18.91
C ILE A 372 -7.67 -0.63 17.40
N TYR A 373 -6.80 0.08 16.72
CA TYR A 373 -6.61 -0.01 15.27
C TYR A 373 -5.33 -0.77 14.93
N GLY A 374 -5.30 -1.37 13.74
CA GLY A 374 -4.13 -2.08 13.23
C GLY A 374 -3.88 -1.84 11.75
N TYR A 375 -2.61 -1.94 11.37
CA TYR A 375 -2.18 -1.86 9.98
C TYR A 375 -0.93 -2.69 9.71
N VAL A 376 -0.93 -3.37 8.55
CA VAL A 376 0.25 -4.10 8.05
C VAL A 376 1.24 -3.13 7.45
N VAL A 377 2.33 -2.84 8.16
CA VAL A 377 3.46 -2.07 7.63
C VAL A 377 4.11 -2.90 6.52
N ASN A 378 4.01 -2.44 5.28
CA ASN A 378 4.43 -3.23 4.14
C ASN A 378 5.95 -3.20 3.99
N SER A 379 6.61 -4.33 4.28
CA SER A 379 8.07 -4.48 4.19
C SER A 379 8.64 -4.58 2.78
N THR A 380 7.78 -4.88 1.79
CA THR A 380 8.14 -4.92 0.37
C THR A 380 7.94 -3.59 -0.34
N LEU A 381 7.22 -2.65 0.30
CA LEU A 381 7.12 -1.29 -0.20
C LEU A 381 8.21 -0.45 0.48
N SER A 382 9.02 0.22 -0.33
CA SER A 382 9.73 1.40 0.13
C SER A 382 8.68 2.35 0.75
N ALA A 383 8.93 2.82 1.98
CA ALA A 383 8.11 3.86 2.59
C ALA A 383 8.00 5.01 1.57
N GLY A 384 6.77 5.27 1.12
CA GLY A 384 6.50 6.24 0.07
C GLY A 384 5.83 5.71 -1.20
N ASN A 385 5.48 4.44 -1.39
CA ASN A 385 4.89 4.01 -2.68
C ASN A 385 3.40 4.35 -2.88
N TYR A 386 3.04 5.62 -2.74
CA TYR A 386 2.25 6.30 -3.77
C TYR A 386 3.25 7.05 -4.62
N PHE A 387 3.50 6.65 -5.87
CA PHE A 387 4.40 7.30 -6.84
C PHE A 387 5.25 8.45 -6.23
N VAL A 388 6.19 8.17 -5.32
CA VAL A 388 6.99 9.23 -4.67
C VAL A 388 8.02 9.82 -5.61
N ASN A 389 8.21 9.16 -6.77
CA ASN A 389 8.65 9.82 -7.97
C ASN A 389 7.55 9.61 -9.00
N GLU A 390 6.65 10.58 -9.15
CA GLU A 390 6.08 10.80 -10.47
C GLU A 390 7.28 11.05 -11.39
N THR A 391 7.67 10.04 -12.16
CA THR A 391 8.70 10.22 -13.16
C THR A 391 8.07 11.06 -14.25
N LEU A 392 8.50 12.32 -14.32
CA LEU A 392 8.15 13.19 -15.43
C LEU A 392 8.62 12.53 -16.72
N ILE A 393 7.67 12.01 -17.50
CA ILE A 393 7.96 11.47 -18.83
C ILE A 393 8.31 12.64 -19.75
N ASP A 394 7.47 13.66 -19.78
CA ASP A 394 7.65 14.87 -20.59
C ASP A 394 6.81 16.03 -20.04
N ASP A 395 7.34 17.26 -20.09
CA ASP A 395 6.68 18.51 -19.65
C ASP A 395 6.15 19.36 -20.81
N LEU A 396 6.39 18.96 -22.06
CA LEU A 396 5.97 19.64 -23.28
C LEU A 396 4.71 19.01 -23.89
N ILE A 397 3.80 18.45 -23.11
CA ILE A 397 2.55 17.83 -23.62
C ILE A 397 1.50 18.92 -23.92
N ILE A 398 0.68 18.76 -24.97
CA ILE A 398 -0.47 19.66 -25.19
C ILE A 398 -1.48 19.47 -24.06
N SER A 399 -1.63 20.47 -23.18
CA SER A 399 -2.68 20.45 -22.15
C SER A 399 -4.09 20.72 -22.72
N SER A 400 -4.17 21.29 -23.93
CA SER A 400 -5.41 21.69 -24.61
C SER A 400 -5.89 20.75 -25.73
N SER A 401 -5.17 19.67 -26.07
CA SER A 401 -5.70 18.68 -27.00
C SER A 401 -6.66 17.77 -26.23
N PHE A 402 -7.91 18.19 -26.18
CA PHE A 402 -9.03 17.41 -25.68
C PHE A 402 -9.07 15.97 -26.25
N PHE A 403 -8.42 15.71 -27.38
CA PHE A 403 -8.55 14.46 -28.13
C PHE A 403 -7.58 13.35 -27.69
N ASP A 404 -6.32 13.68 -27.40
CA ASP A 404 -5.29 12.69 -27.05
C ASP A 404 -5.47 12.19 -25.62
N GLN A 405 -5.80 13.11 -24.70
CA GLN A 405 -6.03 12.82 -23.27
C GLN A 405 -7.29 11.98 -23.01
N ASN A 406 -8.19 11.92 -24.00
CA ASN A 406 -9.49 11.31 -23.85
C ASN A 406 -9.64 10.02 -24.68
N SER A 407 -8.60 9.42 -25.27
CA SER A 407 -8.79 8.17 -26.01
C SER A 407 -8.85 6.95 -25.08
N PRO A 408 -9.80 6.01 -25.24
CA PRO A 408 -9.76 4.72 -24.52
C PRO A 408 -8.68 3.79 -25.07
N SER A 409 -8.09 4.12 -26.24
CA SER A 409 -7.07 3.29 -26.86
C SER A 409 -5.68 3.51 -26.24
N PRO A 410 -4.81 2.49 -26.20
CA PRO A 410 -3.49 2.60 -25.57
C PRO A 410 -2.57 3.61 -26.28
N GLY A 411 -1.80 4.37 -25.51
CA GLY A 411 -0.70 5.22 -25.98
C GLY A 411 0.68 4.78 -25.46
N MET A 412 0.76 3.68 -24.72
CA MET A 412 1.97 3.22 -24.04
C MET A 412 2.17 1.72 -24.21
N VAL A 413 3.43 1.29 -24.38
CA VAL A 413 3.80 -0.12 -24.54
C VAL A 413 4.96 -0.45 -23.61
N PHE A 414 4.81 -1.47 -22.77
CA PHE A 414 5.93 -2.18 -22.15
C PHE A 414 6.13 -3.52 -22.85
N ILE A 415 7.33 -3.75 -23.39
CA ILE A 415 7.67 -5.00 -24.08
C ILE A 415 8.28 -6.04 -23.12
N ASN A 416 8.77 -5.59 -21.97
CA ASN A 416 9.21 -6.39 -20.82
C ASN A 416 9.26 -5.49 -19.57
N GLU A 417 9.68 -6.04 -18.42
CA GLU A 417 9.75 -5.33 -17.13
C GLU A 417 10.66 -4.08 -17.12
N THR A 418 11.61 -3.99 -18.06
CA THR A 418 12.60 -2.90 -18.09
C THR A 418 12.41 -1.96 -19.28
N HIS A 419 11.82 -2.43 -20.39
CA HIS A 419 11.73 -1.66 -21.64
C HIS A 419 10.29 -1.22 -21.93
N GLY A 420 10.09 0.08 -22.07
CA GLY A 420 8.80 0.67 -22.37
C GLY A 420 8.89 1.91 -23.26
N TYR A 421 7.76 2.27 -23.88
CA TYR A 421 7.60 3.36 -24.83
C TYR A 421 6.31 4.11 -24.51
N ALA A 422 6.39 5.45 -24.46
CA ALA A 422 5.24 6.33 -24.30
C ALA A 422 5.12 7.21 -25.55
N PHE A 423 3.98 7.13 -26.24
CA PHE A 423 3.67 7.90 -27.44
C PHE A 423 2.66 8.99 -27.09
N TYR A 424 2.88 10.21 -27.56
CA TYR A 424 2.07 11.37 -27.19
C TYR A 424 2.17 12.47 -28.25
N THR A 425 1.19 13.38 -28.26
CA THR A 425 1.30 14.65 -28.98
C THR A 425 1.90 15.74 -28.08
N ASP A 426 2.96 16.41 -28.52
CA ASP A 426 3.57 17.53 -27.79
C ASP A 426 2.89 18.88 -28.06
N SER A 427 3.21 19.90 -27.26
CA SER A 427 2.70 21.27 -27.28
C SER A 427 2.81 21.97 -28.65
N GLY A 428 3.69 21.49 -29.54
CA GLY A 428 3.83 21.96 -30.92
C GLY A 428 2.84 21.34 -31.91
N GLY A 429 2.11 20.29 -31.51
CA GLY A 429 1.26 19.50 -32.39
C GLY A 429 1.98 18.32 -33.04
N ASP A 430 3.16 17.92 -32.55
CA ASP A 430 3.96 16.84 -33.11
C ASP A 430 3.71 15.52 -32.39
N ILE A 431 3.67 14.39 -33.12
CA ILE A 431 3.71 13.05 -32.50
C ILE A 431 5.13 12.68 -32.13
N ARG A 432 5.29 12.21 -30.90
CA ARG A 432 6.59 11.97 -30.27
C ARG A 432 6.54 10.67 -29.49
N TYR A 433 7.72 10.11 -29.21
CA TYR A 433 7.83 9.09 -28.18
C TYR A 433 9.06 9.27 -27.31
N LYS A 434 8.98 8.69 -26.11
CA LYS A 434 10.12 8.44 -25.24
C LYS A 434 10.19 6.97 -24.89
N LYS A 435 11.41 6.49 -24.67
CA LYS A 435 11.72 5.11 -24.29
C LYS A 435 12.33 5.06 -22.90
N THR A 436 12.02 4.02 -22.15
CA THR A 436 12.71 3.63 -20.91
C THR A 436 13.39 2.28 -21.09
N THR A 437 14.51 2.07 -20.40
CA THR A 437 15.23 0.78 -20.32
C THR A 437 15.43 0.33 -18.86
N ASN A 438 14.77 0.99 -17.91
CA ASN A 438 14.86 0.74 -16.48
C ASN A 438 13.49 0.69 -15.79
N GLY A 439 12.45 0.24 -16.51
CA GLY A 439 11.12 0.02 -15.95
C GLY A 439 10.35 1.31 -15.67
N GLY A 440 10.69 2.41 -16.37
CA GLY A 440 10.04 3.71 -16.22
C GLY A 440 10.66 4.60 -15.14
N ALA A 441 11.77 4.20 -14.52
CA ALA A 441 12.47 5.04 -13.55
C ALA A 441 13.02 6.32 -14.22
N ASP A 442 13.55 6.22 -15.44
CA ASP A 442 13.93 7.36 -16.28
C ASP A 442 13.50 7.15 -17.74
N TRP A 443 13.41 8.25 -18.50
CA TRP A 443 13.03 8.26 -19.91
C TRP A 443 14.08 8.96 -20.77
N THR A 444 14.29 8.43 -21.97
CA THR A 444 15.22 8.95 -22.98
C THR A 444 14.80 10.32 -23.51
N THR A 445 15.69 10.96 -24.26
CA THR A 445 15.35 12.16 -25.03
C THR A 445 14.22 11.87 -26.01
N GLN A 446 13.35 12.87 -26.19
CA GLN A 446 12.23 12.81 -27.10
C GLN A 446 12.66 12.45 -28.53
N VAL A 447 11.97 11.50 -29.15
CA VAL A 447 12.13 11.15 -30.56
C VAL A 447 10.95 11.71 -31.35
N ASP A 448 11.27 12.41 -32.43
CA ASP A 448 10.28 12.98 -33.34
C ASP A 448 9.75 11.92 -34.31
N LEU A 449 8.43 11.73 -34.33
CA LEU A 449 7.76 10.91 -35.35
C LEU A 449 7.05 11.77 -36.39
N SER A 450 6.96 13.08 -36.15
CA SER A 450 6.25 14.03 -36.99
C SER A 450 7.01 14.33 -38.28
N GLY A 451 6.27 14.82 -39.27
CA GLY A 451 6.83 15.33 -40.52
C GLY A 451 6.55 16.81 -40.65
N GLU A 452 5.30 17.18 -40.97
CA GLU A 452 4.87 18.58 -41.15
C GLU A 452 3.36 18.77 -40.81
N GLN A 453 2.78 17.98 -39.88
CA GLN A 453 1.33 17.90 -39.71
C GLN A 453 0.86 18.26 -38.30
N SER A 454 -0.33 18.88 -38.22
CA SER A 454 -1.03 19.22 -36.97
C SER A 454 -1.73 17.99 -36.39
N TRP A 455 -0.99 17.17 -35.66
CA TRP A 455 -1.49 15.94 -35.05
C TRP A 455 -2.41 16.21 -33.86
N ARG A 456 -3.33 15.29 -33.60
CA ARG A 456 -4.41 15.45 -32.62
C ARG A 456 -4.51 14.32 -31.61
N ALA A 457 -4.40 13.09 -32.08
CA ALA A 457 -4.47 11.91 -31.23
C ALA A 457 -3.57 10.78 -31.74
N VAL A 458 -3.01 9.96 -30.84
CA VAL A 458 -2.20 8.78 -31.14
C VAL A 458 -2.76 7.53 -30.45
N SER A 459 -2.61 6.38 -31.10
CA SER A 459 -2.98 5.08 -30.55
C SER A 459 -2.00 4.02 -31.04
N VAL A 460 -1.72 3.03 -30.20
CA VAL A 460 -0.73 1.99 -30.48
C VAL A 460 -1.24 0.58 -30.24
N TRP A 461 -0.65 -0.37 -30.96
CA TRP A 461 -0.82 -1.80 -30.76
C TRP A 461 0.53 -2.51 -30.87
N TYR A 462 0.93 -3.24 -29.84
CA TYR A 462 2.12 -4.09 -29.90
C TYR A 462 1.78 -5.48 -30.44
N ASP A 463 2.58 -6.00 -31.36
CA ASP A 463 2.43 -7.33 -31.96
C ASP A 463 2.08 -8.42 -30.92
N GLN A 464 2.83 -8.46 -29.81
CA GLN A 464 2.64 -9.50 -28.79
C GLN A 464 1.48 -9.21 -27.84
N TRP A 465 0.70 -8.16 -28.03
CA TRP A 465 -0.63 -8.05 -27.40
C TRP A 465 -1.67 -8.91 -28.13
N THR A 466 -1.43 -9.25 -29.40
CA THR A 466 -2.33 -10.16 -30.13
C THR A 466 -2.21 -11.58 -29.57
N PRO A 467 -3.34 -12.22 -29.20
CA PRO A 467 -3.32 -13.59 -28.72
C PRO A 467 -2.68 -14.55 -29.73
N GLY A 468 -1.81 -15.43 -29.23
CA GLY A 468 -1.03 -16.36 -30.05
C GLY A 468 0.23 -15.77 -30.70
N ASN A 469 0.44 -14.45 -30.68
CA ASN A 469 1.68 -13.85 -31.15
C ASN A 469 2.69 -13.71 -30.00
N THR A 470 3.80 -14.44 -30.08
CA THR A 470 4.86 -14.46 -29.04
C THR A 470 6.22 -14.01 -29.57
N THR A 471 6.32 -13.63 -30.84
CA THR A 471 7.61 -13.35 -31.50
C THR A 471 7.66 -12.01 -32.24
N GLY A 472 6.51 -11.37 -32.46
CA GLY A 472 6.50 -10.07 -33.13
C GLY A 472 7.22 -9.01 -32.31
N THR A 473 7.84 -8.07 -33.02
CA THR A 473 8.67 -7.01 -32.44
C THR A 473 8.11 -5.63 -32.74
N ARG A 474 6.97 -5.52 -33.42
CA ARG A 474 6.48 -4.23 -33.92
C ARG A 474 5.48 -3.58 -32.99
N ILE A 475 5.65 -2.28 -32.81
CA ILE A 475 4.62 -1.37 -32.31
C ILE A 475 3.99 -0.71 -33.53
N HIS A 476 2.70 -0.98 -33.74
CA HIS A 476 1.86 -0.34 -34.74
C HIS A 476 1.33 0.97 -34.18
N ILE A 477 1.52 2.06 -34.90
CA ILE A 477 1.21 3.41 -34.45
C ILE A 477 0.24 4.03 -35.45
N VAL A 478 -0.86 4.55 -34.95
CA VAL A 478 -1.81 5.34 -35.74
C VAL A 478 -2.00 6.70 -35.10
N ALA A 479 -2.11 7.72 -35.93
CA ALA A 479 -2.36 9.06 -35.45
C ALA A 479 -3.33 9.81 -36.36
N SER A 480 -4.18 10.63 -35.75
CA SER A 480 -5.10 11.50 -36.46
C SER A 480 -4.54 12.91 -36.62
N HIS A 481 -4.83 13.54 -37.75
CA HIS A 481 -4.41 14.91 -38.07
C HIS A 481 -5.48 15.62 -38.90
N ALA A 482 -5.40 16.95 -38.92
CA ALA A 482 -6.35 17.83 -39.62
C ALA A 482 -5.83 18.39 -40.96
N ALA A 483 -4.62 18.02 -41.38
CA ALA A 483 -4.00 18.57 -42.59
C ALA A 483 -4.73 18.04 -43.84
N GLY A 484 -5.50 18.92 -44.50
CA GLY A 484 -6.28 18.57 -45.69
C GLY A 484 -7.60 17.84 -45.40
N GLY A 485 -8.08 17.86 -44.15
CA GLY A 485 -9.23 17.09 -43.66
C GLY A 485 -8.86 16.22 -42.46
N ILE A 486 -9.82 15.57 -41.82
CA ILE A 486 -9.53 14.59 -40.75
C ILE A 486 -9.04 13.30 -41.40
N ASN A 487 -7.79 12.96 -41.16
CA ASN A 487 -7.15 11.77 -41.69
C ASN A 487 -6.54 10.95 -40.56
N ILE A 488 -6.50 9.63 -40.72
CA ILE A 488 -5.72 8.73 -39.86
C ILE A 488 -4.58 8.14 -40.67
N SER A 489 -3.38 8.31 -40.16
CA SER A 489 -2.16 7.82 -40.79
C SER A 489 -1.49 6.75 -39.92
N TYR A 490 -0.73 5.88 -40.55
CA TYR A 490 -0.08 4.72 -39.94
C TYR A 490 1.45 4.78 -40.07
N LYS A 491 2.13 4.30 -39.03
CA LYS A 491 3.57 4.05 -38.96
C LYS A 491 3.82 2.83 -38.05
N GLN A 492 4.99 2.21 -38.16
CA GLN A 492 5.41 1.16 -37.21
C GLN A 492 6.83 1.39 -36.72
N LEU A 493 7.10 0.95 -35.49
CA LEU A 493 8.42 0.91 -34.85
C LEU A 493 8.81 -0.55 -34.58
N ASP A 494 10.00 -0.96 -34.99
CA ASP A 494 10.57 -2.26 -34.61
C ASP A 494 11.33 -2.12 -33.30
N THR A 495 10.90 -2.85 -32.27
CA THR A 495 11.45 -2.74 -30.91
C THR A 495 12.80 -3.42 -30.74
N SER A 496 13.29 -4.13 -31.77
CA SER A 496 14.62 -4.75 -31.74
C SER A 496 15.75 -3.73 -31.96
N ASP A 497 15.51 -2.67 -32.73
CA ASP A 497 16.50 -1.65 -33.09
C ASP A 497 15.95 -0.22 -33.11
N ASP A 498 14.70 -0.02 -32.71
CA ASP A 498 13.93 1.23 -32.77
C ASP A 498 13.76 1.80 -34.20
N SER A 499 13.91 0.96 -35.24
CA SER A 499 13.74 1.42 -36.63
C SER A 499 12.27 1.70 -36.96
N LEU A 500 12.04 2.80 -37.69
CA LEU A 500 10.71 3.18 -38.17
C LEU A 500 10.45 2.64 -39.57
N THR A 501 9.22 2.24 -39.85
CA THR A 501 8.73 1.96 -41.20
C THR A 501 7.43 2.71 -41.46
N PRO A 502 7.39 3.61 -42.45
CA PRO A 502 8.52 4.08 -43.28
C PRO A 502 9.65 4.72 -42.45
N ALA A 503 10.91 4.58 -42.89
CA ALA A 503 12.09 5.11 -42.17
C ALA A 503 12.22 6.64 -42.23
N THR A 504 11.32 7.31 -42.94
CA THR A 504 11.23 8.76 -43.09
C THR A 504 10.17 9.34 -42.14
N THR A 505 10.12 10.68 -42.04
CA THR A 505 9.04 11.36 -41.33
C THR A 505 7.65 11.13 -41.96
N PHE A 506 7.57 10.69 -43.22
CA PHE A 506 6.32 10.33 -43.89
C PHE A 506 5.52 9.24 -43.18
N TRP A 507 4.20 9.41 -43.16
CA TRP A 507 3.24 8.42 -42.68
C TRP A 507 2.43 7.86 -43.85
N THR A 508 2.01 6.60 -43.77
CA THR A 508 1.10 6.01 -44.76
C THR A 508 -0.32 6.45 -44.44
N LEU A 509 -1.03 7.08 -45.39
CA LEU A 509 -2.45 7.36 -45.22
C LEU A 509 -3.22 6.03 -45.09
N ALA A 510 -3.87 5.83 -43.95
CA ALA A 510 -4.60 4.60 -43.67
C ALA A 510 -6.10 4.77 -43.87
N LEU A 511 -6.62 5.93 -43.46
CA LEU A 511 -8.04 6.26 -43.55
C LEU A 511 -8.20 7.74 -43.84
N ASP A 512 -9.03 8.03 -44.83
CA ASP A 512 -9.40 9.38 -45.24
C ASP A 512 -10.86 9.64 -44.85
N ILE A 513 -11.09 10.65 -44.02
CA ILE A 513 -12.40 11.03 -43.49
C ILE A 513 -12.81 12.43 -44.01
N ASN A 514 -12.80 12.57 -45.35
CA ASN A 514 -12.99 13.79 -46.15
C ASN A 514 -14.30 14.61 -46.01
N ASN A 515 -15.11 14.47 -44.95
CA ASN A 515 -16.44 15.12 -44.89
C ASN A 515 -16.81 15.74 -43.53
N LEU A 516 -15.81 16.02 -42.69
CA LEU A 516 -16.03 16.33 -41.27
C LEU A 516 -15.60 17.74 -40.86
N ASP A 517 -16.13 18.18 -39.71
CA ASP A 517 -15.82 19.46 -39.09
C ASP A 517 -14.30 19.54 -38.79
N PRO A 518 -13.55 20.51 -39.34
CA PRO A 518 -12.11 20.65 -39.11
C PRO A 518 -11.73 20.90 -37.64
N ASP A 519 -12.71 21.25 -36.79
CA ASP A 519 -12.52 21.45 -35.35
C ASP A 519 -12.80 20.18 -34.52
N ALA A 520 -13.32 19.11 -35.13
CA ALA A 520 -13.46 17.80 -34.50
C ALA A 520 -12.24 16.92 -34.85
N ALA A 521 -11.71 16.13 -33.91
CA ALA A 521 -10.66 15.15 -34.21
C ALA A 521 -11.21 13.73 -34.13
N ALA A 522 -10.79 12.86 -35.06
CA ALA A 522 -11.04 11.44 -34.95
C ALA A 522 -10.15 10.83 -33.86
N GLN A 523 -10.75 10.10 -32.92
CA GLN A 523 -10.00 9.24 -31.99
C GLN A 523 -9.67 7.93 -32.70
N PRO A 524 -8.38 7.65 -33.03
CA PRO A 524 -8.02 6.44 -33.74
C PRO A 524 -7.94 5.26 -32.77
N SER A 525 -8.33 4.08 -33.24
CA SER A 525 -8.04 2.81 -32.55
C SER A 525 -7.47 1.80 -33.54
N ILE A 526 -6.45 1.07 -33.14
CA ILE A 526 -5.77 0.05 -33.94
C ILE A 526 -5.71 -1.27 -33.17
N THR A 527 -5.87 -2.38 -33.88
CA THR A 527 -5.57 -3.72 -33.36
C THR A 527 -5.06 -4.64 -34.46
N MET A 528 -4.31 -5.67 -34.08
CA MET A 528 -3.96 -6.78 -34.95
C MET A 528 -4.81 -8.00 -34.58
N ALA A 529 -5.59 -8.47 -35.55
CA ALA A 529 -6.39 -9.68 -35.44
C ALA A 529 -5.51 -10.95 -35.31
N THR A 530 -6.09 -12.03 -34.79
CA THR A 530 -5.37 -13.31 -34.58
C THR A 530 -4.90 -14.00 -35.87
N ASP A 531 -5.28 -13.51 -37.05
CA ASP A 531 -4.78 -13.93 -38.36
C ASP A 531 -3.69 -13.00 -38.94
N GLY A 532 -3.21 -12.02 -38.16
CA GLY A 532 -2.17 -11.07 -38.55
C GLY A 532 -2.66 -9.86 -39.34
N MET A 533 -3.97 -9.74 -39.59
CA MET A 533 -4.55 -8.58 -40.26
C MET A 533 -4.62 -7.39 -39.31
N LEU A 534 -4.17 -6.21 -39.76
CA LEU A 534 -4.34 -4.96 -39.03
C LEU A 534 -5.71 -4.35 -39.33
N TYR A 535 -6.35 -3.81 -38.30
CA TYR A 535 -7.58 -3.05 -38.40
C TYR A 535 -7.42 -1.70 -37.73
N ILE A 536 -7.95 -0.67 -38.36
CA ILE A 536 -8.03 0.68 -37.81
C ILE A 536 -9.49 1.13 -37.90
N ILE A 537 -9.96 1.79 -36.85
CA ILE A 537 -11.21 2.55 -36.88
C ILE A 537 -10.94 4.01 -36.52
N GLY A 538 -11.67 4.91 -37.17
CA GLY A 538 -11.72 6.33 -36.82
C GLY A 538 -13.16 6.80 -36.80
N CYS A 539 -13.58 7.42 -35.70
CA CYS A 539 -14.89 8.03 -35.54
C CYS A 539 -14.70 9.53 -35.38
N ALA A 540 -15.41 10.37 -36.14
CA ALA A 540 -15.35 11.82 -35.98
C ALA A 540 -16.70 12.50 -36.24
N ALA A 541 -16.86 13.69 -35.65
CA ALA A 541 -18.13 14.40 -35.60
C ALA A 541 -18.53 14.99 -36.95
N GLU A 542 -19.74 14.64 -37.42
CA GLU A 542 -20.45 15.39 -38.45
C GLU A 542 -21.33 16.40 -37.72
N GLY A 543 -21.09 17.70 -37.91
CA GLY A 543 -21.93 18.73 -37.28
C GLY A 543 -23.41 18.47 -37.51
N LEU A 544 -24.23 18.49 -36.45
CA LEU A 544 -25.71 18.30 -36.36
C LEU A 544 -26.41 17.20 -37.20
N GLY A 545 -25.70 16.47 -38.07
CA GLY A 545 -26.23 15.53 -39.06
C GLY A 545 -25.95 14.05 -38.78
N GLY A 546 -25.07 13.74 -37.81
CA GLY A 546 -24.75 12.38 -37.35
C GLY A 546 -23.36 11.93 -37.78
N GLY A 547 -22.45 11.71 -36.83
CA GLY A 547 -21.06 11.33 -37.11
C GLY A 547 -20.92 9.97 -37.81
N SER A 548 -19.80 9.78 -38.52
CA SER A 548 -19.46 8.52 -39.17
C SER A 548 -18.19 7.91 -38.56
N CYS A 549 -18.28 6.62 -38.21
CA CYS A 549 -17.10 5.78 -37.97
C CYS A 549 -16.73 5.06 -39.27
N ASN A 550 -15.46 5.11 -39.63
CA ASN A 550 -14.92 4.41 -40.79
C ASN A 550 -13.85 3.42 -40.34
N ALA A 551 -13.82 2.25 -40.97
CA ALA A 551 -12.86 1.20 -40.69
C ALA A 551 -12.06 0.87 -41.95
N THR A 552 -10.80 0.51 -41.74
CA THR A 552 -9.88 0.07 -42.79
C THR A 552 -9.07 -1.11 -42.27
N ASN A 553 -8.54 -1.91 -43.18
CA ASN A 553 -7.67 -3.03 -42.82
C ASN A 553 -6.47 -3.14 -43.74
N SER A 554 -5.44 -3.83 -43.25
CA SER A 554 -4.23 -4.12 -43.99
C SER A 554 -3.78 -5.57 -43.78
N SER A 555 -3.50 -6.26 -44.89
CA SER A 555 -2.97 -7.62 -44.92
C SER A 555 -1.45 -7.69 -45.11
N ASN A 556 -0.78 -6.54 -45.22
CA ASN A 556 0.63 -6.44 -45.56
C ASN A 556 1.38 -5.50 -44.62
N ASN A 557 1.11 -5.61 -43.31
CA ASN A 557 1.76 -4.83 -42.25
C ASN A 557 1.66 -3.31 -42.47
N GLY A 558 0.52 -2.84 -42.95
CA GLY A 558 0.21 -1.41 -43.12
C GLY A 558 0.83 -0.76 -44.35
N ALA A 559 1.39 -1.54 -45.29
CA ALA A 559 1.91 -1.00 -46.54
C ALA A 559 0.79 -0.51 -47.48
N THR A 560 -0.35 -1.19 -47.49
CA THR A 560 -1.56 -0.73 -48.19
C THR A 560 -2.80 -0.97 -47.33
N TRP A 561 -3.80 -0.10 -47.53
CA TRP A 561 -5.04 -0.09 -46.75
C TRP A 561 -6.25 -0.26 -47.67
N SER A 562 -7.21 -1.08 -47.24
CA SER A 562 -8.47 -1.34 -47.94
C SER A 562 -9.65 -1.01 -47.04
N ALA A 563 -10.62 -0.27 -47.57
CA ALA A 563 -11.83 0.06 -46.84
C ALA A 563 -12.55 -1.25 -46.41
N SER A 564 -12.78 -1.40 -45.11
CA SER A 564 -13.80 -2.32 -44.60
C SER A 564 -15.04 -1.50 -44.39
N THR A 565 -16.01 -1.58 -45.31
CA THR A 565 -17.26 -0.81 -45.23
C THR A 565 -17.95 -1.07 -43.89
N PHE A 566 -17.78 -0.14 -42.95
CA PHE A 566 -18.49 -0.07 -41.67
C PHE A 566 -19.94 0.44 -41.86
N LEU A 567 -20.19 1.05 -43.02
CA LEU A 567 -21.45 1.68 -43.42
C LEU A 567 -22.40 0.67 -44.09
N GLY A 568 -23.52 0.38 -43.42
CA GLY A 568 -24.64 -0.35 -44.01
C GLY A 568 -25.60 -0.93 -42.97
N ALA A 569 -26.80 -0.36 -42.91
CA ALA A 569 -27.99 -0.81 -42.16
C ALA A 569 -27.85 -0.85 -40.63
N GLY A 570 -28.20 0.27 -39.98
CA GLY A 570 -28.20 0.44 -38.53
C GLY A 570 -27.45 1.71 -38.13
N GLN A 571 -27.90 2.87 -38.64
CA GLN A 571 -27.42 4.18 -38.18
C GLN A 571 -27.74 4.30 -36.68
N ARG A 572 -26.83 3.87 -35.83
CA ARG A 572 -26.62 4.59 -34.59
C ARG A 572 -25.84 5.82 -35.03
N ASN A 573 -26.49 7.00 -35.01
CA ASN A 573 -25.80 8.28 -35.07
C ASN A 573 -24.90 8.33 -33.83
N VAL A 574 -23.73 7.71 -33.92
CA VAL A 574 -22.59 8.04 -33.07
C VAL A 574 -22.39 9.53 -33.31
N THR A 575 -22.74 10.37 -32.34
CA THR A 575 -22.25 11.74 -32.37
C THR A 575 -20.74 11.60 -32.33
N GLY A 576 -20.01 12.12 -33.31
CA GLY A 576 -18.65 11.67 -33.54
C GLY A 576 -17.59 12.14 -32.53
N ASP A 577 -18.00 12.32 -31.28
CA ASP A 577 -17.17 12.39 -30.09
C ASP A 577 -17.25 11.09 -29.24
N ASP A 578 -17.93 10.06 -29.72
CA ASP A 578 -18.14 8.79 -28.99
C ASP A 578 -16.83 7.96 -28.90
N PRO A 579 -16.23 7.83 -27.69
CA PRO A 579 -14.99 7.06 -27.53
C PRO A 579 -15.16 5.63 -28.00
N THR A 580 -14.16 5.17 -28.75
CA THR A 580 -14.20 3.84 -29.37
C THR A 580 -12.85 3.15 -29.26
N GLN A 581 -12.87 1.87 -28.89
CA GLN A 581 -11.70 1.00 -28.86
C GLN A 581 -12.01 -0.31 -29.59
N ILE A 582 -11.03 -0.86 -30.31
CA ILE A 582 -11.15 -2.15 -31.00
C ILE A 582 -10.22 -3.20 -30.41
N PHE A 583 -10.70 -4.44 -30.39
CA PHE A 583 -10.00 -5.58 -29.81
C PHE A 583 -9.98 -6.76 -30.78
N PRO A 584 -8.91 -7.57 -30.77
CA PRO A 584 -8.88 -8.79 -31.53
C PRO A 584 -9.66 -9.88 -30.81
N LEU A 585 -10.36 -10.70 -31.56
CA LEU A 585 -11.03 -11.90 -31.09
C LEU A 585 -10.43 -13.13 -31.78
N ALA A 586 -10.82 -14.31 -31.32
CA ALA A 586 -10.46 -15.55 -31.97
C ALA A 586 -10.94 -15.59 -33.44
N LYS A 587 -10.20 -16.33 -34.29
CA LYS A 587 -10.49 -16.55 -35.73
C LYS A 587 -10.44 -15.26 -36.58
N GLY A 588 -9.62 -14.30 -36.19
CA GLY A 588 -9.42 -13.04 -36.87
C GLY A 588 -10.59 -12.04 -36.76
N ASN A 589 -11.61 -12.33 -35.93
CA ASN A 589 -12.73 -11.41 -35.71
C ASN A 589 -12.28 -10.17 -34.92
N ILE A 590 -13.02 -9.08 -35.03
CA ILE A 590 -12.75 -7.84 -34.29
C ILE A 590 -13.97 -7.46 -33.46
N LEU A 591 -13.78 -7.05 -32.21
CA LEU A 591 -14.81 -6.41 -31.39
C LEU A 591 -14.58 -4.91 -31.38
N VAL A 592 -15.61 -4.13 -31.69
CA VAL A 592 -15.65 -2.68 -31.45
C VAL A 592 -16.44 -2.45 -30.19
N VAL A 593 -15.91 -1.68 -29.26
CA VAL A 593 -16.61 -1.18 -28.06
C VAL A 593 -16.67 0.33 -28.15
N SER A 594 -17.85 0.91 -27.91
CA SER A 594 -18.09 2.34 -28.02
C SER A 594 -19.01 2.82 -26.91
N GLN A 595 -18.73 4.03 -26.42
CA GLN A 595 -19.60 4.76 -25.50
C GLN A 595 -20.42 5.78 -26.29
N ASP A 596 -21.75 5.69 -26.19
CA ASP A 596 -22.67 6.68 -26.76
C ASP A 596 -22.73 7.89 -25.81
N LEU A 597 -22.35 9.09 -26.25
CA LEU A 597 -22.31 10.31 -25.43
C LEU A 597 -23.47 11.28 -25.69
N ARG A 598 -24.51 10.87 -26.43
CA ARG A 598 -25.64 11.76 -26.76
C ARG A 598 -26.43 12.21 -25.54
N THR A 599 -26.79 13.50 -25.51
CA THR A 599 -27.57 14.12 -24.44
C THR A 599 -28.88 13.36 -24.22
N GLY A 600 -28.98 12.65 -23.10
CA GLY A 600 -30.20 11.97 -22.65
C GLY A 600 -30.24 10.43 -22.80
N ASN A 601 -29.23 9.78 -23.39
CA ASN A 601 -29.16 8.31 -23.43
C ASN A 601 -27.73 7.79 -23.65
N THR A 602 -26.85 8.06 -22.69
CA THR A 602 -25.50 7.51 -22.69
C THR A 602 -25.53 6.02 -22.37
N ASN A 603 -24.74 5.21 -23.09
CA ASN A 603 -24.70 3.76 -22.91
C ASN A 603 -23.39 3.18 -23.42
N PHE A 604 -23.08 1.95 -22.98
CA PHE A 604 -22.03 1.15 -23.61
C PHE A 604 -22.60 0.15 -24.59
N SER A 605 -21.97 0.08 -25.75
CA SER A 605 -22.36 -0.82 -26.83
C SER A 605 -21.15 -1.45 -27.52
N SER A 606 -21.40 -2.59 -28.17
CA SER A 606 -20.40 -3.29 -28.94
C SER A 606 -20.93 -3.78 -30.29
N ARG A 607 -20.03 -4.01 -31.24
CA ARG A 607 -20.33 -4.56 -32.57
C ARG A 607 -19.17 -5.42 -33.05
N MET A 608 -19.45 -6.57 -33.67
CA MET A 608 -18.40 -7.48 -34.13
C MET A 608 -18.21 -7.41 -35.64
N TYR A 609 -16.96 -7.51 -36.09
CA TYR A 609 -16.60 -7.87 -37.46
C TYR A 609 -16.32 -9.36 -37.52
N ASN A 610 -17.05 -10.06 -38.40
CA ASN A 610 -16.83 -11.46 -38.66
C ASN A 610 -15.87 -11.62 -39.84
N ARG A 611 -14.66 -12.10 -39.55
CA ARG A 611 -13.57 -12.27 -40.51
C ARG A 611 -13.86 -13.28 -41.60
N THR A 612 -14.64 -14.31 -41.28
CA THR A 612 -14.99 -15.39 -42.20
C THR A 612 -16.00 -14.92 -43.24
N SER A 613 -17.02 -14.16 -42.82
CA SER A 613 -18.02 -13.60 -43.74
C SER A 613 -17.61 -12.28 -44.36
N GLY A 614 -16.58 -11.63 -43.81
CA GLY A 614 -16.11 -10.32 -44.27
C GLY A 614 -17.10 -9.19 -43.96
N SER A 615 -17.94 -9.35 -42.93
CA SER A 615 -19.07 -8.46 -42.65
C SER A 615 -19.17 -8.10 -41.17
N TRP A 616 -19.65 -6.89 -40.91
CA TRP A 616 -20.07 -6.46 -39.57
C TRP A 616 -21.42 -7.06 -39.18
N ASP A 617 -21.65 -7.23 -37.89
CA ASP A 617 -22.97 -7.55 -37.35
C ASP A 617 -24.00 -6.50 -37.81
N SER A 618 -25.24 -6.92 -38.07
CA SER A 618 -26.30 -6.03 -38.56
C SER A 618 -26.81 -5.02 -37.53
N ALA A 619 -26.46 -5.20 -36.25
CA ALA A 619 -26.86 -4.31 -35.16
C ALA A 619 -25.77 -4.19 -34.10
N TRP A 620 -25.86 -3.13 -33.31
CA TRP A 620 -25.07 -2.95 -32.10
C TRP A 620 -25.72 -3.70 -30.93
N THR A 621 -24.90 -4.33 -30.09
CA THR A 621 -25.31 -4.92 -28.81
C THR A 621 -25.02 -3.94 -27.69
N THR A 622 -26.07 -3.34 -27.11
CA THR A 622 -25.96 -2.51 -25.89
C THR A 622 -25.84 -3.43 -24.68
N PHE A 623 -24.78 -3.28 -23.88
CA PHE A 623 -24.54 -4.12 -22.69
C PHE A 623 -24.65 -3.35 -21.37
N ASP A 624 -24.55 -2.02 -21.39
CA ASP A 624 -25.00 -1.18 -20.28
C ASP A 624 -25.84 -0.01 -20.83
N PRO A 625 -27.19 -0.13 -20.81
CA PRO A 625 -28.08 0.93 -21.27
C PRO A 625 -28.16 2.13 -20.32
N ASN A 626 -27.60 2.02 -19.11
CA ASN A 626 -27.67 3.04 -18.06
C ASN A 626 -26.28 3.59 -17.71
N PHE A 627 -25.28 3.41 -18.59
CA PHE A 627 -23.95 3.96 -18.36
C PHE A 627 -23.94 5.45 -18.65
N VAL A 628 -23.76 6.28 -17.63
CA VAL A 628 -23.75 7.73 -17.74
C VAL A 628 -22.32 8.26 -17.77
N GLY A 629 -21.94 8.79 -18.93
CA GLY A 629 -20.65 9.46 -19.11
C GLY A 629 -20.68 10.91 -18.64
N SER A 630 -19.54 11.44 -18.22
CA SER A 630 -19.40 12.88 -18.03
C SER A 630 -19.41 13.59 -19.39
N LEU A 631 -20.17 14.69 -19.50
CA LEU A 631 -20.26 15.50 -20.72
C LEU A 631 -18.86 15.95 -21.17
N GLY A 632 -18.32 15.28 -22.19
CA GLY A 632 -17.03 15.61 -22.80
C GLY A 632 -15.78 15.14 -22.06
N ILE A 633 -15.83 14.12 -21.19
CA ILE A 633 -14.59 13.49 -20.70
C ILE A 633 -14.75 11.98 -20.74
N ILE A 634 -13.71 11.29 -21.18
CA ILE A 634 -13.73 9.86 -21.43
C ILE A 634 -13.25 9.16 -20.16
N THR A 635 -14.13 8.35 -19.60
CA THR A 635 -13.99 7.82 -18.24
C THR A 635 -13.65 6.34 -18.19
N TRP A 636 -13.35 5.74 -19.35
CA TRP A 636 -13.21 4.29 -19.50
C TRP A 636 -11.99 3.88 -20.31
N GLY A 637 -11.58 2.63 -20.12
CA GLY A 637 -10.59 1.95 -20.92
C GLY A 637 -10.87 0.45 -20.96
N GLY A 638 -10.17 -0.26 -21.85
CA GLY A 638 -10.31 -1.70 -21.96
C GLY A 638 -9.00 -2.43 -22.22
N THR A 639 -8.99 -3.70 -21.83
CA THR A 639 -7.84 -4.61 -21.96
C THR A 639 -8.29 -6.01 -22.37
N LEU A 640 -7.32 -6.85 -22.73
CA LEU A 640 -7.52 -8.21 -23.23
C LEU A 640 -6.67 -9.18 -22.41
N ASP A 641 -7.24 -10.30 -22.01
CA ASP A 641 -6.48 -11.47 -21.54
C ASP A 641 -6.08 -12.32 -22.73
N LYS A 642 -4.77 -12.45 -22.99
CA LYS A 642 -4.25 -13.20 -24.15
C LYS A 642 -4.45 -14.71 -24.04
N SER A 643 -4.66 -15.23 -22.84
CA SER A 643 -4.80 -16.67 -22.61
C SER A 643 -6.21 -17.15 -22.93
N THR A 644 -7.22 -16.31 -22.69
CA THR A 644 -8.65 -16.61 -22.88
C THR A 644 -9.26 -15.89 -24.08
N ASN A 645 -8.61 -14.83 -24.57
CA ASN A 645 -9.16 -13.80 -25.47
C ASN A 645 -10.33 -13.02 -24.88
N ASP A 646 -10.55 -13.08 -23.57
CA ASP A 646 -11.60 -12.31 -22.92
C ASP A 646 -11.22 -10.84 -22.81
N ILE A 647 -12.21 -9.96 -22.95
CA ILE A 647 -12.01 -8.51 -22.94
C ILE A 647 -12.64 -7.94 -21.67
N TYR A 648 -11.93 -7.05 -21.01
CA TYR A 648 -12.35 -6.39 -19.79
C TYR A 648 -12.46 -4.90 -20.03
N ILE A 649 -13.59 -4.31 -19.64
CA ILE A 649 -13.88 -2.88 -19.76
C ILE A 649 -14.17 -2.33 -18.37
N THR A 650 -13.61 -1.18 -18.03
CA THR A 650 -14.01 -0.42 -16.83
C THR A 650 -14.30 1.01 -17.18
N GLY A 651 -15.27 1.62 -16.50
CA GLY A 651 -15.59 3.04 -16.71
C GLY A 651 -16.21 3.70 -15.49
N VAL A 652 -16.00 5.01 -15.35
CA VAL A 652 -16.67 5.84 -14.33
C VAL A 652 -18.07 6.22 -14.83
N ASN A 653 -19.09 5.77 -14.11
CA ASN A 653 -20.50 6.03 -14.39
C ASN A 653 -21.01 7.23 -13.58
N ASP A 654 -20.97 8.44 -14.14
CA ASP A 654 -21.36 9.72 -13.52
C ASP A 654 -22.88 9.83 -13.29
N THR A 655 -23.36 10.12 -12.08
CA THR A 655 -24.80 10.26 -11.79
C THR A 655 -25.41 11.61 -12.21
N GLY A 656 -24.75 12.36 -13.09
CA GLY A 656 -25.25 13.63 -13.63
C GLY A 656 -25.00 14.84 -12.71
N ASN A 657 -24.12 14.69 -11.71
CA ASN A 657 -23.74 15.75 -10.80
C ASN A 657 -22.23 15.67 -10.53
N VAL A 658 -21.45 16.23 -11.46
CA VAL A 658 -20.01 16.53 -11.32
C VAL A 658 -19.18 15.36 -10.78
N ARG A 659 -19.01 14.29 -11.56
CA ARG A 659 -18.03 13.20 -11.30
C ARG A 659 -18.31 12.36 -10.03
N ARG A 660 -19.57 12.31 -9.60
CA ARG A 660 -20.06 11.40 -8.56
C ARG A 660 -20.60 10.15 -9.22
N GLY A 661 -19.75 9.15 -9.41
CA GLY A 661 -20.10 7.95 -10.15
C GLY A 661 -19.45 6.70 -9.62
N ASP A 662 -20.04 5.54 -9.87
CA ASP A 662 -19.42 4.26 -9.53
C ASP A 662 -18.42 3.86 -10.64
N ILE A 663 -17.34 3.16 -10.27
CA ILE A 663 -16.48 2.51 -11.25
C ILE A 663 -17.07 1.14 -11.56
N ARG A 664 -17.68 1.01 -12.74
CA ARG A 664 -18.28 -0.24 -13.22
C ARG A 664 -17.27 -1.05 -14.03
N ALA A 665 -17.40 -2.37 -13.98
CA ALA A 665 -16.55 -3.31 -14.70
C ALA A 665 -17.40 -4.33 -15.46
N TYR A 666 -16.93 -4.70 -16.66
CA TYR A 666 -17.62 -5.61 -17.56
C TYR A 666 -16.61 -6.58 -18.18
N LYS A 667 -17.07 -7.80 -18.45
CA LYS A 667 -16.31 -8.82 -19.15
C LYS A 667 -17.06 -9.26 -20.41
N PHE A 668 -16.39 -9.25 -21.55
CA PHE A 668 -16.83 -9.94 -22.75
C PHE A 668 -16.10 -11.28 -22.83
N THR A 669 -16.87 -12.36 -22.78
CA THR A 669 -16.32 -13.72 -22.89
C THR A 669 -16.24 -14.12 -24.36
N ASN A 670 -15.04 -14.36 -24.89
CA ASN A 670 -14.82 -14.58 -26.32
C ASN A 670 -15.56 -15.83 -26.85
N ASP A 671 -15.61 -16.90 -26.05
CA ASP A 671 -16.21 -18.17 -26.46
C ASP A 671 -17.74 -18.11 -26.55
N SER A 672 -18.39 -17.49 -25.56
CA SER A 672 -19.84 -17.33 -25.53
C SER A 672 -20.33 -16.10 -26.31
N ARG A 673 -19.41 -15.20 -26.67
CA ARG A 673 -19.67 -13.90 -27.32
C ARG A 673 -20.69 -13.04 -26.54
N ALA A 674 -20.60 -13.08 -25.22
CA ALA A 674 -21.56 -12.43 -24.34
C ALA A 674 -20.86 -11.50 -23.33
N TRP A 675 -21.58 -10.43 -22.97
CA TRP A 675 -21.19 -9.53 -21.89
C TRP A 675 -21.74 -10.00 -20.55
N SER A 676 -20.94 -9.87 -19.50
CA SER A 676 -21.34 -10.02 -18.10
C SER A 676 -20.87 -8.82 -17.29
N ASN A 677 -21.69 -8.38 -16.34
CA ASN A 677 -21.28 -7.40 -15.35
C ASN A 677 -20.37 -8.06 -14.32
N LEU A 678 -19.30 -7.37 -13.95
CA LEU A 678 -18.44 -7.75 -12.83
C LEU A 678 -18.85 -6.94 -11.59
N THR A 679 -18.24 -7.30 -10.46
CA THR A 679 -18.39 -6.56 -9.21
C THR A 679 -17.96 -5.10 -9.42
N THR A 680 -18.76 -4.15 -8.89
CA THR A 680 -18.43 -2.73 -8.92
C THR A 680 -17.08 -2.49 -8.23
N VAL A 681 -16.13 -1.88 -8.94
CA VAL A 681 -14.76 -1.68 -8.47
C VAL A 681 -14.72 -0.71 -7.30
N ALA A 682 -15.46 0.39 -7.39
CA ALA A 682 -15.62 1.36 -6.33
C ALA A 682 -16.98 2.05 -6.43
N ALA A 683 -17.72 2.08 -5.32
CA ALA A 683 -18.95 2.85 -5.23
C ALA A 683 -18.63 4.31 -4.87
N SER A 684 -19.39 5.23 -5.45
CA SER A 684 -19.37 6.63 -5.03
C SER A 684 -19.96 6.78 -3.62
N SER A 685 -19.24 7.46 -2.74
CA SER A 685 -19.70 7.87 -1.41
C SER A 685 -19.58 9.39 -1.28
N ALA A 686 -20.24 9.99 -0.28
CA ALA A 686 -20.10 11.42 -0.01
C ALA A 686 -18.62 11.74 0.33
N GLY A 687 -17.86 12.23 -0.65
CA GLY A 687 -16.43 12.55 -0.47
C GLY A 687 -15.53 12.11 -1.62
N ASN A 688 -15.91 11.10 -2.41
CA ASN A 688 -15.05 10.57 -3.48
C ASN A 688 -15.57 10.97 -4.88
N ASN A 689 -14.68 11.49 -5.72
CA ASN A 689 -14.93 11.74 -7.14
C ASN A 689 -13.92 10.95 -7.98
N PHE A 690 -14.38 10.34 -9.08
CA PHE A 690 -13.49 9.63 -10.00
C PHE A 690 -13.47 10.32 -11.38
N SER A 691 -12.32 10.31 -12.04
CA SER A 691 -12.18 10.89 -13.39
C SER A 691 -11.93 9.87 -14.49
N GLN A 692 -11.26 8.76 -14.20
CA GLN A 692 -10.95 7.72 -15.18
C GLN A 692 -10.70 6.37 -14.48
N ALA A 693 -11.01 5.28 -15.16
CA ALA A 693 -10.69 3.92 -14.74
C ALA A 693 -10.26 3.07 -15.94
N ILE A 694 -9.16 2.34 -15.79
CA ILE A 694 -8.57 1.51 -16.84
C ILE A 694 -8.27 0.11 -16.27
N PRO A 695 -8.69 -0.98 -16.93
CA PRO A 695 -8.35 -2.33 -16.51
C PRO A 695 -6.99 -2.75 -17.07
N VAL A 696 -6.25 -3.58 -16.33
CA VAL A 696 -4.99 -4.18 -16.75
C VAL A 696 -4.99 -5.64 -16.32
N VAL A 697 -4.62 -6.56 -17.22
CA VAL A 697 -4.46 -7.98 -16.89
C VAL A 697 -2.97 -8.29 -16.77
N ASP A 698 -2.56 -8.83 -15.62
CA ASP A 698 -1.27 -9.49 -15.49
C ASP A 698 -1.31 -10.79 -16.30
N GLN A 699 -0.67 -10.76 -17.46
CA GLN A 699 -0.67 -11.89 -18.41
C GLN A 699 0.09 -13.12 -17.88
N THR A 700 0.85 -13.00 -16.79
CA THR A 700 1.60 -14.10 -16.17
C THR A 700 0.79 -14.77 -15.06
N GLN A 701 0.13 -13.97 -14.23
CA GLN A 701 -0.61 -14.46 -13.06
C GLN A 701 -2.11 -14.61 -13.31
N GLY A 702 -2.64 -13.99 -14.37
CA GLY A 702 -4.08 -13.92 -14.65
C GLY A 702 -4.84 -12.95 -13.76
N ASN A 703 -4.15 -12.12 -12.98
CA ASN A 703 -4.77 -11.15 -12.08
C ASN A 703 -5.31 -9.96 -12.87
N LEU A 704 -6.56 -9.59 -12.61
CA LEU A 704 -7.18 -8.39 -13.17
C LEU A 704 -7.04 -7.23 -12.18
N TRP A 705 -6.42 -6.16 -12.64
CA TRP A 705 -6.26 -4.91 -11.91
C TRP A 705 -7.11 -3.81 -12.54
N VAL A 706 -7.54 -2.86 -11.73
CA VAL A 706 -8.16 -1.63 -12.21
C VAL A 706 -7.40 -0.45 -11.61
N ILE A 707 -6.83 0.38 -12.48
CA ILE A 707 -6.13 1.62 -12.12
C ILE A 707 -7.12 2.77 -12.33
N TYR A 708 -7.26 3.67 -11.36
CA TYR A 708 -8.22 4.76 -11.42
C TYR A 708 -7.75 6.00 -10.68
N ALA A 709 -8.29 7.14 -11.12
CA ALA A 709 -8.04 8.44 -10.51
C ALA A 709 -9.17 8.80 -9.53
N ASN A 710 -8.82 9.08 -8.26
CA ASN A 710 -9.76 9.38 -7.18
C ASN A 710 -9.41 10.71 -6.49
N SER A 711 -10.41 11.51 -6.14
CA SER A 711 -10.26 12.73 -5.34
C SER A 711 -11.12 12.64 -4.08
N SER A 712 -10.51 12.87 -2.92
CA SER A 712 -11.20 12.93 -1.61
C SER A 712 -11.80 14.30 -1.27
N ASN A 713 -11.59 15.33 -2.11
CA ASN A 713 -12.05 16.70 -1.83
C ASN A 713 -13.42 17.02 -2.44
N LEU A 714 -14.29 17.64 -1.64
CA LEU A 714 -15.59 18.19 -2.05
C LEU A 714 -15.50 19.72 -2.26
N ILE A 715 -15.97 20.13 -3.45
CA ILE A 715 -16.56 21.44 -3.84
C ILE A 715 -15.76 22.72 -3.52
N GLY A 716 -15.33 23.43 -4.59
CA GLY A 716 -14.99 24.87 -4.54
C GLY A 716 -13.56 25.24 -4.93
N THR A 717 -12.65 24.27 -4.98
CA THR A 717 -11.29 24.40 -5.53
C THR A 717 -11.03 23.24 -6.51
N ALA A 718 -10.11 23.39 -7.45
CA ALA A 718 -9.84 22.37 -8.47
C ALA A 718 -9.49 21.03 -7.80
N PRO A 719 -10.26 19.95 -8.02
CA PRO A 719 -10.04 18.67 -7.32
C PRO A 719 -8.67 18.10 -7.70
N ARG A 720 -7.86 17.76 -6.69
CA ARG A 720 -6.63 17.00 -6.84
C ARG A 720 -6.99 15.52 -6.92
N PHE A 721 -6.66 14.87 -8.02
CA PHE A 721 -6.85 13.43 -8.18
C PHE A 721 -5.56 12.69 -7.84
N ASP A 722 -5.68 11.66 -7.01
CA ASP A 722 -4.65 10.67 -6.76
C ASP A 722 -4.87 9.46 -7.69
N ILE A 723 -3.78 8.94 -8.26
CA ILE A 723 -3.82 7.66 -8.98
C ILE A 723 -3.75 6.53 -7.96
N THR A 724 -4.68 5.58 -8.06
CA THR A 724 -4.80 4.40 -7.18
C THR A 724 -5.18 3.17 -7.99
N PHE A 725 -5.21 2.00 -7.36
CA PHE A 725 -5.55 0.74 -8.02
C PHE A 725 -6.26 -0.25 -7.08
N LYS A 726 -6.98 -1.21 -7.67
CA LYS A 726 -7.56 -2.38 -7.00
C LYS A 726 -7.24 -3.66 -7.77
N ASN A 727 -7.03 -4.76 -7.06
CA ASN A 727 -6.96 -6.10 -7.62
C ASN A 727 -8.33 -6.77 -7.53
N SER A 728 -8.74 -7.51 -8.56
CA SER A 728 -9.91 -8.39 -8.50
C SER A 728 -9.58 -9.64 -7.68
N THR A 729 -10.54 -10.07 -6.85
CA THR A 729 -10.45 -11.32 -6.09
C THR A 729 -11.42 -12.40 -6.59
N ASP A 730 -12.35 -12.04 -7.47
CA ASP A 730 -13.45 -12.88 -7.95
C ASP A 730 -13.43 -13.13 -9.46
N GLY A 731 -12.38 -12.66 -10.16
CA GLY A 731 -12.20 -12.81 -11.61
C GLY A 731 -12.75 -11.62 -12.39
#